data_AF-E3LGA2-F1
#
_entry.id   AF-E3LGA2-F1
#
_cell.length_a   1.000
_cell.length_b   1.000
_cell.length_c   1.000
_cell.angle_alpha   90.00
_cell.angle_beta   90.00
_cell.angle_gamma   90.00
#
_symmetry.space_group_name_H-M   'P 1'
#
loop_
_entity.id
_entity.type
_entity.pdbx_description
1 polymer ?
#
loop_
_entity_poly.entity_id
_entity_poly.type
_entity_poly.pdbx_seq_one_letter_code
_entity_poly.pdbx_strand_id
1 'polypeptide(L)'
;MTPPSSAFKKATKKEEPPLTAVVILDVFDQRFAPIQESYPCIGTFPICNVPSINLVLSWLMRTEVKNVLLVVSGLNAQHAEKVLNEWKLAFVELTLVVCDGVTSVGDCMREMVNRELITGDFMLISNPTAVVSSDLSTQIAEFRKRRRENADNVMTLLYSNRENPEGFVLGISSETQKLMLYPHANSLNQVKAEKFHFYEGVEIRRDITTTGIALCSRLIATQFSDNFDFIGIDDVVREILSKDDILGMSVHVDVLPSKDRAFCAYDYESLIILNTLMLERWFYPLVPERSDPTRFFSANPRNLYLEEEGNEICIKANTWILNDSCSTVALGVKTKISYDTTIRNSCIGAHTEISSKTRIFGSIIGKNCKIGENCQIEYAFIGDNVTIPSGTHIPKETIIGNGVVYPKDLPTIQHSAIFKKAIDEDKYEKLSSQAVGSVHVVKYRHGGPFWRRAVDGRTNFAVDGEDSSSEGTTSEEEDEGLDDNVRQFYDEVFESMEKILESENQVMRNLILEINSSKLACNVSPEEVAKNVFAAFLELPHNQELRPTQALIERWNELFTNYYQSSSEGQKVDERKQKSQINLLLAVEEKFVREEGFRARTPNLVHFLYQQDILDDNAIIEWFDSIDISAVTDGMEAGVKTDLKERMRRIVDWLKEDEEEESSDEEEESSDEE
;
A
#
# COMPACT_ATOMS: atom_id res chain seq x y z
N MET A 1 -43.42 47.70 -45.70
CA MET A 1 -42.13 47.01 -45.96
C MET A 1 -41.67 46.40 -44.65
N THR A 2 -42.05 45.15 -44.41
CA THR A 2 -41.57 44.31 -43.31
C THR A 2 -40.28 43.61 -43.77
N PRO A 3 -39.22 43.53 -42.95
CA PRO A 3 -37.97 42.88 -43.35
C PRO A 3 -38.13 41.35 -43.38
N PRO A 4 -37.33 40.64 -44.18
CA PRO A 4 -37.53 39.22 -44.46
C PRO A 4 -37.11 38.34 -43.28
N SER A 5 -37.91 37.31 -43.03
CA SER A 5 -37.83 36.32 -41.95
C SER A 5 -36.67 35.31 -42.08
N SER A 6 -35.44 35.79 -42.28
CA SER A 6 -34.25 34.93 -42.38
C SER A 6 -33.27 35.04 -41.22
N ALA A 7 -33.56 35.84 -40.19
CA ALA A 7 -32.64 36.13 -39.09
C ALA A 7 -32.87 35.31 -37.78
N PHE A 8 -33.70 34.26 -37.80
CA PHE A 8 -33.89 33.38 -36.63
C PHE A 8 -33.78 31.90 -36.99
N LYS A 9 -32.64 31.48 -37.56
CA LYS A 9 -32.21 30.10 -37.38
C LYS A 9 -31.59 30.00 -35.98
N LYS A 10 -32.37 29.51 -35.01
CA LYS A 10 -31.83 28.97 -33.75
C LYS A 10 -30.67 28.04 -34.13
N ALA A 11 -29.48 28.29 -33.59
CA ALA A 11 -28.38 27.36 -33.67
C ALA A 11 -28.90 25.99 -33.20
N THR A 12 -28.77 24.98 -34.04
CA THR A 12 -28.99 23.58 -33.67
C THR A 12 -28.10 23.32 -32.44
N LYS A 13 -28.71 23.06 -31.28
CA LYS A 13 -27.96 22.50 -30.13
C LYS A 13 -27.24 21.27 -30.67
N LYS A 14 -25.90 21.30 -30.76
CA LYS A 14 -25.12 20.07 -30.90
C LYS A 14 -25.56 19.20 -29.72
N GLU A 15 -26.18 18.07 -29.98
CA GLU A 15 -26.42 17.07 -28.94
C GLU A 15 -25.04 16.71 -28.39
N GLU A 16 -24.85 16.94 -27.08
CA GLU A 16 -23.62 16.55 -26.42
C GLU A 16 -23.48 15.02 -26.51
N PRO A 17 -22.27 14.50 -26.78
CA PRO A 17 -22.06 13.07 -26.89
C PRO A 17 -22.51 12.37 -25.59
N PRO A 18 -23.18 11.21 -25.69
CA PRO A 18 -23.63 10.49 -24.51
C PRO A 18 -22.42 10.08 -23.66
N LEU A 19 -22.53 10.30 -22.34
CA LEU A 19 -21.51 9.84 -21.40
C LEU A 19 -21.58 8.31 -21.30
N THR A 20 -20.44 7.66 -21.51
CA THR A 20 -20.31 6.20 -21.35
C THR A 20 -19.78 5.90 -19.96
N ALA A 21 -20.38 4.94 -19.24
CA ALA A 21 -19.81 4.45 -17.98
C ALA A 21 -18.98 3.19 -18.22
N VAL A 22 -17.81 3.12 -17.59
CA VAL A 22 -16.93 1.96 -17.54
C VAL A 22 -16.99 1.42 -16.13
N VAL A 23 -17.51 0.21 -15.96
CA VAL A 23 -17.65 -0.44 -14.66
C VAL A 23 -16.73 -1.64 -14.61
N ILE A 24 -15.74 -1.59 -13.71
CA ILE A 24 -14.83 -2.71 -13.48
C ILE A 24 -15.47 -3.62 -12.43
N LEU A 25 -15.71 -4.88 -12.79
CA LEU A 25 -16.41 -5.85 -11.93
C LEU A 25 -15.47 -6.61 -10.98
N ASP A 26 -14.19 -6.64 -11.28
CA ASP A 26 -13.20 -7.35 -10.48
C ASP A 26 -12.44 -6.38 -9.58
N VAL A 27 -12.19 -6.81 -8.34
CA VAL A 27 -11.33 -6.10 -7.39
C VAL A 27 -10.06 -6.92 -7.24
N PHE A 28 -8.92 -6.28 -7.53
CA PHE A 28 -7.61 -6.93 -7.62
C PHE A 28 -6.85 -6.98 -6.29
N ASP A 29 -7.46 -6.51 -5.19
CA ASP A 29 -6.84 -6.61 -3.88
C ASP A 29 -6.90 -8.06 -3.36
N GLN A 30 -5.73 -8.64 -3.11
CA GLN A 30 -5.57 -10.01 -2.59
C GLN A 30 -6.21 -10.20 -1.21
N ARG A 31 -6.51 -9.12 -0.47
CA ARG A 31 -7.27 -9.17 0.78
C ARG A 31 -8.59 -9.90 0.64
N PHE A 32 -9.26 -9.75 -0.51
CA PHE A 32 -10.56 -10.35 -0.75
C PHE A 32 -10.48 -11.80 -1.24
N ALA A 33 -9.30 -12.45 -1.17
CA ALA A 33 -9.16 -13.88 -1.43
C ALA A 33 -10.22 -14.77 -0.75
N PRO A 34 -10.64 -14.53 0.53
CA PRO A 34 -11.71 -15.32 1.16
C PRO A 34 -13.06 -15.18 0.44
N ILE A 35 -13.36 -14.01 -0.12
CA ILE A 35 -14.59 -13.76 -0.88
C ILE A 35 -14.49 -14.41 -2.26
N GLN A 36 -13.33 -14.29 -2.91
CA GLN A 36 -13.09 -14.76 -4.28
C GLN A 36 -13.23 -16.28 -4.47
N GLU A 37 -13.08 -17.09 -3.41
CA GLU A 37 -13.30 -18.54 -3.50
C GLU A 37 -14.77 -18.90 -3.79
N SER A 38 -15.74 -18.17 -3.22
CA SER A 38 -17.18 -18.34 -3.51
C SER A 38 -17.67 -17.43 -4.63
N TYR A 39 -17.11 -16.22 -4.72
CA TYR A 39 -17.50 -15.17 -5.65
C TYR A 39 -16.27 -14.71 -6.45
N PRO A 40 -15.84 -15.47 -7.47
CA PRO A 40 -14.66 -15.13 -8.27
C PRO A 40 -14.71 -13.71 -8.82
N CYS A 41 -15.91 -13.27 -9.22
CA CYS A 41 -16.21 -11.88 -9.55
C CYS A 41 -16.78 -11.16 -8.33
N ILE A 42 -16.01 -10.23 -7.74
CA ILE A 42 -16.44 -9.46 -6.57
C ILE A 42 -17.67 -8.60 -6.86
N GLY A 43 -17.88 -8.15 -8.10
CA GLY A 43 -19.12 -7.47 -8.49
C GLY A 43 -20.40 -8.30 -8.26
N THR A 44 -20.27 -9.63 -8.16
CA THR A 44 -21.40 -10.52 -7.84
C THR A 44 -21.55 -10.82 -6.34
N PHE A 45 -20.60 -10.38 -5.52
CA PHE A 45 -20.66 -10.53 -4.08
C PHE A 45 -21.89 -9.79 -3.53
N PRO A 46 -22.73 -10.46 -2.71
CA PRO A 46 -23.94 -9.84 -2.20
C PRO A 46 -23.68 -8.94 -0.98
N ILE A 47 -24.03 -7.66 -1.10
CA ILE A 47 -24.11 -6.70 0.02
C ILE A 47 -25.59 -6.56 0.38
N CYS A 48 -25.95 -6.77 1.66
CA CYS A 48 -27.36 -6.84 2.09
C CYS A 48 -28.19 -7.88 1.28
N ASN A 49 -27.58 -9.02 0.92
CA ASN A 49 -28.14 -10.06 0.05
C ASN A 49 -28.42 -9.64 -1.41
N VAL A 50 -27.97 -8.46 -1.85
CA VAL A 50 -28.07 -7.97 -3.23
C VAL A 50 -26.68 -7.93 -3.87
N PRO A 51 -26.44 -8.52 -5.05
CA PRO A 51 -25.16 -8.40 -5.77
C PRO A 51 -24.73 -6.94 -5.92
N SER A 52 -23.46 -6.62 -5.62
CA SER A 52 -23.00 -5.23 -5.59
C SER A 52 -23.18 -4.53 -6.95
N ILE A 53 -22.97 -5.25 -8.06
CA ILE A 53 -23.21 -4.72 -9.41
C ILE A 53 -24.67 -4.32 -9.66
N ASN A 54 -25.63 -5.02 -9.07
CA ASN A 54 -27.04 -4.68 -9.21
C ASN A 54 -27.35 -3.34 -8.53
N LEU A 55 -26.69 -3.03 -7.41
CA LEU A 55 -26.76 -1.71 -6.78
C LEU A 55 -26.21 -0.61 -7.71
N VAL A 56 -25.05 -0.86 -8.33
CA VAL A 56 -24.42 0.08 -9.27
C VAL A 56 -25.28 0.31 -10.51
N LEU A 57 -25.78 -0.75 -11.15
CA LEU A 57 -26.62 -0.65 -12.36
C LEU A 57 -27.97 0.01 -12.04
N SER A 58 -28.59 -0.34 -10.92
CA SER A 58 -29.81 0.31 -10.46
C SER A 58 -29.60 1.81 -10.21
N TRP A 59 -28.42 2.19 -9.73
CA TRP A 59 -28.05 3.59 -9.57
C TRP A 59 -27.80 4.26 -10.92
N LEU A 60 -27.05 3.65 -11.83
CA LEU A 60 -26.76 4.18 -13.16
C LEU A 60 -28.03 4.47 -13.97
N MET A 61 -29.08 3.65 -13.85
CA MET A 61 -30.39 3.92 -14.47
C MET A 61 -31.02 5.27 -14.06
N ARG A 62 -30.61 5.82 -12.91
CA ARG A 62 -31.10 7.11 -12.40
C ARG A 62 -30.26 8.29 -12.88
N THR A 63 -29.12 8.04 -13.50
CA THR A 63 -28.18 9.05 -14.02
C THR A 63 -28.45 9.31 -15.51
N GLU A 64 -27.74 10.28 -16.11
CA GLU A 64 -27.84 10.58 -17.55
C GLU A 64 -27.06 9.58 -18.44
N VAL A 65 -26.38 8.59 -17.84
CA VAL A 65 -25.58 7.59 -18.54
C VAL A 65 -26.48 6.62 -19.30
N LYS A 66 -26.27 6.51 -20.61
CA LYS A 66 -27.06 5.63 -21.49
C LYS A 66 -26.29 4.39 -21.95
N ASN A 67 -24.97 4.49 -22.01
CA ASN A 67 -24.07 3.47 -22.51
C ASN A 67 -23.19 2.98 -21.37
N VAL A 68 -23.13 1.67 -21.16
CA VAL A 68 -22.38 1.06 -20.06
C VAL A 68 -21.50 -0.06 -20.60
N LEU A 69 -20.22 -0.02 -20.26
CA LEU A 69 -19.23 -1.05 -20.54
C LEU A 69 -18.93 -1.80 -19.23
N LEU A 70 -19.31 -3.07 -19.17
CA LEU A 70 -18.97 -3.96 -18.06
C LEU A 70 -17.64 -4.62 -18.38
N VAL A 71 -16.62 -4.39 -17.54
CA VAL A 71 -15.27 -4.92 -17.75
C VAL A 71 -15.01 -6.01 -16.73
N VAL A 72 -14.61 -7.18 -17.22
CA VAL A 72 -14.37 -8.37 -16.39
C VAL A 72 -13.17 -9.15 -16.91
N SER A 73 -12.47 -9.81 -16.01
CA SER A 73 -11.45 -10.80 -16.34
C SER A 73 -12.05 -12.01 -17.07
N GLY A 74 -11.31 -12.57 -18.03
CA GLY A 74 -11.68 -13.76 -18.80
C GLY A 74 -12.14 -14.95 -17.95
N LEU A 75 -11.50 -15.13 -16.80
CA LEU A 75 -11.83 -16.21 -15.84
C LEU A 75 -13.25 -16.09 -15.28
N ASN A 76 -13.78 -14.87 -15.21
CA ASN A 76 -15.02 -14.51 -14.54
C ASN A 76 -16.16 -14.16 -15.51
N ALA A 77 -15.93 -14.27 -16.83
CA ALA A 77 -16.87 -13.86 -17.87
C ALA A 77 -18.28 -14.45 -17.71
N GLN A 78 -18.39 -15.73 -17.33
CA GLN A 78 -19.69 -16.40 -17.15
C GLN A 78 -20.59 -15.73 -16.11
N HIS A 79 -20.01 -15.12 -15.08
CA HIS A 79 -20.77 -14.40 -14.05
C HIS A 79 -21.28 -13.06 -14.57
N ALA A 80 -20.45 -12.34 -15.31
CA ALA A 80 -20.81 -11.07 -15.93
C ALA A 80 -21.85 -11.24 -17.05
N GLU A 81 -21.80 -12.34 -17.82
CA GLU A 81 -22.82 -12.66 -18.82
C GLU A 81 -24.22 -12.83 -18.23
N LYS A 82 -24.33 -13.40 -17.02
CA LYS A 82 -25.63 -13.49 -16.33
C LYS A 82 -26.18 -12.11 -16.02
N VAL A 83 -25.35 -11.23 -15.46
CA VAL A 83 -25.71 -9.84 -15.15
C VAL A 83 -26.08 -9.08 -16.43
N LEU A 84 -25.32 -9.27 -17.51
CA LEU A 84 -25.63 -8.68 -18.82
C LEU A 84 -27.02 -9.09 -19.31
N ASN A 85 -27.37 -10.37 -19.20
CA ASN A 85 -28.68 -10.88 -19.63
C ASN A 85 -29.83 -10.33 -18.78
N GLU A 86 -29.62 -10.14 -17.48
CA GLU A 86 -30.60 -9.56 -16.56
C GLU A 86 -30.86 -8.07 -16.84
N TRP A 87 -29.81 -7.32 -17.19
CA TRP A 87 -29.87 -5.86 -17.33
C TRP A 87 -29.90 -5.35 -18.78
N LYS A 88 -29.91 -6.22 -19.78
CA LYS A 88 -29.82 -5.87 -21.20
C LYS A 88 -30.86 -4.83 -21.66
N LEU A 89 -32.06 -4.85 -21.08
CA LEU A 89 -33.16 -3.95 -21.45
C LEU A 89 -33.17 -2.63 -20.67
N ALA A 90 -32.29 -2.46 -19.68
CA ALA A 90 -32.24 -1.29 -18.82
C ALA A 90 -31.50 -0.10 -19.45
N PHE A 91 -30.57 -0.37 -20.37
CA PHE A 91 -29.69 0.63 -20.98
C PHE A 91 -29.87 0.67 -22.50
N VAL A 92 -29.45 1.77 -23.13
CA VAL A 92 -29.45 1.88 -24.60
C VAL A 92 -28.41 0.92 -25.18
N GLU A 93 -27.23 0.91 -24.56
CA GLU A 93 -26.15 0.01 -24.91
C GLU A 93 -25.50 -0.51 -23.62
N LEU A 94 -25.52 -1.83 -23.44
CA LEU A 94 -24.83 -2.53 -22.35
C LEU A 94 -23.93 -3.59 -23.00
N THR A 95 -22.62 -3.38 -22.90
CA THR A 95 -21.63 -4.22 -23.57
C THR A 95 -20.69 -4.84 -22.54
N LEU A 96 -20.49 -6.15 -22.66
CA LEU A 96 -19.53 -6.88 -21.86
C LEU A 96 -18.17 -6.91 -22.56
N VAL A 97 -17.14 -6.48 -21.85
CA VAL A 97 -15.74 -6.47 -22.27
C VAL A 97 -14.99 -7.49 -21.43
N VAL A 98 -14.57 -8.56 -22.08
CA VAL A 98 -13.81 -9.64 -21.44
C VAL A 98 -12.32 -9.41 -21.71
N CYS A 99 -11.52 -9.27 -20.64
CA CYS A 99 -10.09 -9.02 -20.71
C CYS A 99 -9.31 -10.23 -20.17
N ASP A 100 -8.37 -10.76 -20.96
CA ASP A 100 -7.58 -11.92 -20.57
C ASP A 100 -6.29 -11.50 -19.86
N GLY A 101 -5.90 -12.24 -18.80
CA GLY A 101 -4.63 -12.00 -18.10
C GLY A 101 -4.54 -10.70 -17.28
N VAL A 102 -5.66 -10.02 -17.02
CA VAL A 102 -5.68 -8.76 -16.27
C VAL A 102 -5.45 -8.98 -14.77
N THR A 103 -4.59 -8.14 -14.19
CA THR A 103 -4.26 -8.17 -12.74
C THR A 103 -4.51 -6.84 -12.05
N SER A 104 -4.86 -5.80 -12.81
CA SER A 104 -5.05 -4.45 -12.29
C SER A 104 -6.14 -3.68 -13.05
N VAL A 105 -6.58 -2.57 -12.46
CA VAL A 105 -7.49 -1.62 -13.13
C VAL A 105 -6.82 -0.99 -14.35
N GLY A 106 -5.51 -0.72 -14.27
CA GLY A 106 -4.71 -0.23 -15.39
C GLY A 106 -4.69 -1.19 -16.57
N ASP A 107 -4.53 -2.50 -16.33
CA ASP A 107 -4.56 -3.52 -17.39
C ASP A 107 -5.91 -3.54 -18.12
N CYS A 108 -7.01 -3.46 -17.36
CA CYS A 108 -8.35 -3.36 -17.91
C CYS A 108 -8.49 -2.13 -18.82
N MET A 109 -8.00 -0.97 -18.38
CA MET A 109 -8.06 0.26 -19.17
C MET A 109 -7.20 0.18 -20.43
N ARG A 110 -5.99 -0.40 -20.35
CA ARG A 110 -5.11 -0.63 -21.50
C ARG A 110 -5.78 -1.49 -22.56
N GLU A 111 -6.38 -2.61 -22.16
CA GLU A 111 -7.07 -3.51 -23.08
C GLU A 111 -8.27 -2.83 -23.75
N MET A 112 -9.00 -1.98 -23.02
CA MET A 112 -10.10 -1.21 -23.60
C MET A 112 -9.65 -0.18 -24.64
N VAL A 113 -8.51 0.46 -24.41
CA VAL A 113 -7.91 1.43 -25.36
C VAL A 113 -7.40 0.70 -26.60
N ASN A 114 -6.75 -0.45 -26.43
CA ASN A 114 -6.30 -1.30 -27.54
C ASN A 114 -7.46 -1.75 -28.44
N ARG A 115 -8.66 -1.96 -27.87
CA ARG A 115 -9.88 -2.30 -28.59
C ARG A 115 -10.67 -1.08 -29.10
N GLU A 116 -10.15 0.13 -28.92
CA GLU A 116 -10.77 1.41 -29.32
C GLU A 116 -12.20 1.63 -28.76
N LEU A 117 -12.51 1.07 -27.59
CA LEU A 117 -13.86 1.14 -27.01
C LEU A 117 -14.17 2.51 -26.38
N ILE A 118 -13.13 3.25 -25.97
CA ILE A 118 -13.26 4.57 -25.34
C ILE A 118 -13.12 5.65 -26.42
N THR A 119 -14.26 6.13 -26.90
CA THR A 119 -14.31 7.11 -28.00
C THR A 119 -14.33 8.57 -27.52
N GLY A 120 -14.85 8.84 -26.32
CA GLY A 120 -14.99 10.19 -25.75
C GLY A 120 -14.84 10.21 -24.23
N ASP A 121 -15.36 11.26 -23.60
CA ASP A 121 -15.38 11.37 -22.13
C ASP A 121 -16.25 10.26 -21.51
N PHE A 122 -15.81 9.71 -20.39
CA PHE A 122 -16.42 8.55 -19.75
C PHE A 122 -16.42 8.69 -18.23
N MET A 123 -17.30 7.93 -17.58
CA MET A 123 -17.32 7.79 -16.12
C MET A 123 -16.70 6.45 -15.75
N LEU A 124 -15.62 6.47 -14.99
CA LEU A 124 -14.94 5.27 -14.50
C LEU A 124 -15.44 4.93 -13.09
N ILE A 125 -15.94 3.71 -12.93
CA ILE A 125 -16.28 3.10 -11.65
C ILE A 125 -15.26 1.98 -11.43
N SER A 126 -14.24 2.27 -10.62
CA SER A 126 -13.10 1.37 -10.42
C SER A 126 -13.40 0.20 -9.49
N ASN A 127 -14.46 0.31 -8.68
CA ASN A 127 -14.86 -0.71 -7.73
C ASN A 127 -16.38 -0.93 -7.79
N PRO A 128 -16.85 -2.19 -7.94
CA PRO A 128 -18.27 -2.51 -8.10
C PRO A 128 -19.07 -2.38 -6.79
N THR A 129 -18.44 -1.97 -5.69
CA THR A 129 -19.11 -1.67 -4.40
C THR A 129 -19.37 -0.17 -4.20
N ALA A 130 -19.11 0.66 -5.22
CA ALA A 130 -19.43 2.08 -5.18
C ALA A 130 -20.95 2.30 -5.14
N VAL A 131 -21.44 2.97 -4.10
CA VAL A 131 -22.86 3.24 -3.88
C VAL A 131 -23.05 4.75 -3.72
N VAL A 132 -24.00 5.32 -4.46
CA VAL A 132 -24.29 6.76 -4.45
C VAL A 132 -25.80 7.00 -4.39
N SER A 133 -26.25 7.96 -3.58
CA SER A 133 -27.67 8.32 -3.47
C SER A 133 -28.14 9.29 -4.56
N SER A 134 -27.26 10.18 -5.03
CA SER A 134 -27.51 11.26 -5.99
C SER A 134 -27.51 10.80 -7.46
N ASP A 135 -28.00 11.64 -8.38
CA ASP A 135 -28.01 11.39 -9.83
C ASP A 135 -26.74 11.90 -10.55
N LEU A 136 -25.86 12.60 -9.81
CA LEU A 136 -24.64 13.24 -10.30
C LEU A 136 -24.84 14.24 -11.46
N SER A 137 -26.07 14.70 -11.69
CA SER A 137 -26.40 15.60 -12.79
C SER A 137 -25.60 16.91 -12.71
N THR A 138 -25.45 17.47 -11.50
CA THR A 138 -24.66 18.67 -11.25
C THR A 138 -23.17 18.47 -11.50
N GLN A 139 -22.61 17.36 -11.03
CA GLN A 139 -21.20 17.01 -11.14
C GLN A 139 -20.80 16.78 -12.60
N ILE A 140 -21.65 16.06 -13.36
CA ILE A 140 -21.44 15.81 -14.79
C ILE A 140 -21.51 17.11 -15.58
N ALA A 141 -22.50 17.97 -15.30
CA ALA A 141 -22.63 19.27 -15.97
C ALA A 141 -21.43 20.19 -15.69
N GLU A 142 -20.92 20.19 -14.46
CA GLU A 142 -19.75 20.96 -14.06
C GLU A 142 -18.47 20.44 -14.70
N PHE A 143 -18.25 19.12 -14.72
CA PHE A 143 -17.15 18.50 -15.46
C PHE A 143 -17.17 18.91 -16.94
N ARG A 144 -18.33 18.77 -17.62
CA ARG A 144 -18.47 19.20 -19.03
C ARG A 144 -18.28 20.69 -19.22
N LYS A 145 -18.64 21.53 -18.25
CA LYS A 145 -18.39 22.97 -18.29
C LYS A 145 -16.88 23.24 -18.22
N ARG A 146 -16.18 22.68 -17.23
CA ARG A 146 -14.73 22.83 -17.06
C ARG A 146 -13.96 22.33 -18.29
N ARG A 147 -14.37 21.22 -18.91
CA ARG A 147 -13.82 20.70 -20.17
C ARG A 147 -13.96 21.64 -21.35
N ARG A 148 -15.08 22.37 -21.42
CA ARG A 148 -15.33 23.34 -22.50
C ARG A 148 -14.51 24.61 -22.33
N GLU A 149 -14.24 25.00 -21.10
CA GLU A 149 -13.42 26.17 -20.77
C GLU A 149 -11.93 25.87 -20.94
N ASN A 150 -11.47 24.72 -20.46
CA ASN A 150 -10.11 24.24 -20.68
C ASN A 150 -10.09 22.73 -21.02
N ALA A 151 -9.50 22.40 -22.17
CA ALA A 151 -9.31 21.03 -22.65
C ALA A 151 -8.21 20.27 -21.88
N ASP A 152 -7.48 20.94 -21.00
CA ASP A 152 -6.46 20.36 -20.13
C ASP A 152 -7.05 19.78 -18.84
N ASN A 153 -8.30 20.12 -18.50
CA ASN A 153 -9.03 19.57 -17.35
C ASN A 153 -9.40 18.11 -17.64
N VAL A 154 -8.54 17.15 -17.34
CA VAL A 154 -8.70 15.77 -17.82
C VAL A 154 -9.53 14.87 -16.92
N MET A 155 -9.61 15.17 -15.62
CA MET A 155 -10.25 14.30 -14.64
C MET A 155 -10.93 15.09 -13.51
N THR A 156 -12.11 14.64 -13.10
CA THR A 156 -12.75 15.06 -11.84
C THR A 156 -12.97 13.84 -10.95
N LEU A 157 -12.36 13.82 -9.77
CA LEU A 157 -12.53 12.78 -8.76
C LEU A 157 -13.69 13.13 -7.83
N LEU A 158 -14.59 12.17 -7.60
CA LEU A 158 -15.74 12.37 -6.72
C LEU A 158 -15.43 11.86 -5.31
N TYR A 159 -15.60 12.74 -4.32
CA TYR A 159 -15.39 12.44 -2.90
C TYR A 159 -16.67 12.68 -2.10
N SER A 160 -16.80 12.00 -0.96
CA SER A 160 -17.91 12.21 -0.03
C SER A 160 -17.40 12.59 1.35
N ASN A 161 -18.14 13.46 2.04
CA ASN A 161 -17.87 13.87 3.41
C ASN A 161 -18.10 12.70 4.37
N ARG A 162 -17.12 12.44 5.25
CA ARG A 162 -17.20 11.42 6.29
C ARG A 162 -16.96 12.05 7.65
N GLU A 163 -17.83 11.73 8.61
CA GLU A 163 -17.76 12.26 9.98
C GLU A 163 -16.55 11.68 10.74
N ASN A 164 -16.12 10.46 10.38
CA ASN A 164 -14.90 9.84 10.89
C ASN A 164 -13.84 9.85 9.78
N PRO A 165 -12.92 10.84 9.77
CA PRO A 165 -11.88 10.95 8.77
C PRO A 165 -10.94 9.74 8.84
N GLU A 166 -10.63 9.17 7.69
CA GLU A 166 -9.52 8.21 7.57
C GLU A 166 -8.20 8.98 7.67
N GLY A 167 -7.10 8.27 7.88
CA GLY A 167 -5.77 8.89 7.80
C GLY A 167 -5.39 9.33 6.37
N PHE A 168 -6.33 9.48 5.43
CA PHE A 168 -6.07 9.95 4.07
C PHE A 168 -6.00 11.48 4.03
N VAL A 169 -4.97 12.04 3.42
CA VAL A 169 -4.76 13.50 3.33
C VAL A 169 -4.66 13.95 1.89
N LEU A 170 -5.33 15.05 1.55
CA LEU A 170 -5.23 15.68 0.23
C LEU A 170 -5.26 17.21 0.34
N GLY A 171 -4.74 17.90 -0.68
CA GLY A 171 -4.75 19.36 -0.77
C GLY A 171 -5.49 19.83 -2.01
N ILE A 172 -6.53 20.64 -1.81
CA ILE A 172 -7.38 21.19 -2.88
C ILE A 172 -7.22 22.72 -2.92
N SER A 173 -7.16 23.32 -4.10
CA SER A 173 -7.28 24.78 -4.24
C SER A 173 -8.70 25.25 -3.87
N SER A 174 -8.82 26.20 -2.93
CA SER A 174 -10.12 26.73 -2.48
C SER A 174 -10.96 27.33 -3.62
N GLU A 175 -10.30 27.99 -4.59
CA GLU A 175 -11.00 28.74 -5.64
C GLU A 175 -11.44 27.86 -6.82
N THR A 176 -10.57 26.94 -7.25
CA THR A 176 -10.76 26.18 -8.50
C THR A 176 -11.16 24.73 -8.27
N GLN A 177 -11.09 24.26 -7.02
CA GLN A 177 -11.21 22.85 -6.68
C GLN A 177 -10.22 21.96 -7.46
N LYS A 178 -9.10 22.53 -7.94
CA LYS A 178 -7.98 21.78 -8.55
C LYS A 178 -7.26 20.99 -7.44
N LEU A 179 -6.95 19.74 -7.71
CA LEU A 179 -6.12 18.92 -6.83
C LEU A 179 -4.67 19.39 -6.97
N MET A 180 -4.03 19.68 -5.84
CA MET A 180 -2.66 20.19 -5.80
C MET A 180 -1.74 19.26 -5.01
N LEU A 181 -2.22 18.70 -3.89
CA LEU A 181 -1.46 17.76 -3.08
C LEU A 181 -2.18 16.42 -3.01
N TYR A 182 -1.43 15.35 -3.21
CA TYR A 182 -1.93 13.98 -3.15
C TYR A 182 -0.92 13.10 -2.43
N PRO A 183 -1.37 12.09 -1.66
CA PRO A 183 -0.46 11.32 -0.82
C PRO A 183 0.40 10.35 -1.63
N HIS A 184 1.55 10.00 -1.06
CA HIS A 184 2.48 9.03 -1.64
C HIS A 184 1.90 7.61 -1.63
N ALA A 185 2.40 6.74 -2.51
CA ALA A 185 1.91 5.36 -2.61
C ALA A 185 2.11 4.54 -1.31
N ASN A 186 3.18 4.84 -0.56
CA ASN A 186 3.57 4.10 0.65
C ASN A 186 3.00 4.68 1.96
N SER A 187 2.48 5.91 1.91
CA SER A 187 1.91 6.60 3.08
C SER A 187 0.73 7.45 2.62
N LEU A 188 -0.46 7.03 3.05
CA LEU A 188 -1.70 7.73 2.74
C LEU A 188 -1.94 8.95 3.65
N ASN A 189 -1.18 9.08 4.75
CA ASN A 189 -1.34 10.13 5.76
C ASN A 189 -0.38 11.31 5.63
N GLN A 190 0.58 11.25 4.71
CA GLN A 190 1.56 12.30 4.49
C GLN A 190 1.44 12.88 3.08
N VAL A 191 1.62 14.19 2.99
CA VAL A 191 1.69 14.95 1.74
C VAL A 191 2.90 15.88 1.79
N LYS A 192 3.65 15.96 0.69
CA LYS A 192 4.79 16.88 0.56
C LYS A 192 4.30 18.21 -0.01
N ALA A 193 4.27 19.24 0.83
CA ALA A 193 3.84 20.59 0.42
C ALA A 193 5.03 21.54 0.26
N GLU A 194 5.08 22.23 -0.87
CA GLU A 194 6.04 23.31 -1.14
C GLU A 194 5.46 24.71 -0.89
N LYS A 195 6.33 25.73 -0.81
CA LYS A 195 5.94 27.13 -0.53
C LYS A 195 4.86 27.67 -1.47
N PHE A 196 4.88 27.29 -2.75
CA PHE A 196 3.92 27.79 -3.74
C PHE A 196 2.46 27.40 -3.43
N HIS A 197 2.24 26.21 -2.88
CA HIS A 197 0.91 25.73 -2.48
C HIS A 197 0.25 26.61 -1.43
N PHE A 198 1.04 27.23 -0.55
CA PHE A 198 0.51 28.12 0.48
C PHE A 198 0.10 29.48 -0.09
N TYR A 199 0.72 29.94 -1.19
CA TYR A 199 0.34 31.19 -1.85
C TYR A 199 -0.93 31.04 -2.70
N GLU A 200 -1.19 29.85 -3.26
CA GLU A 200 -2.38 29.56 -4.07
C GLU A 200 -3.66 29.27 -3.25
N GLY A 201 -3.57 29.26 -1.91
CA GLY A 201 -4.73 28.99 -1.05
C GLY A 201 -5.18 27.53 -1.12
N VAL A 202 -4.27 26.60 -0.81
CA VAL A 202 -4.59 25.16 -0.74
C VAL A 202 -5.19 24.80 0.62
N GLU A 203 -6.38 24.21 0.60
CA GLU A 203 -7.06 23.59 1.73
C GLU A 203 -6.64 22.12 1.88
N ILE A 204 -6.05 21.79 3.02
CA ILE A 204 -5.72 20.40 3.38
C ILE A 204 -6.95 19.75 4.02
N ARG A 205 -7.45 18.69 3.40
CA ARG A 205 -8.68 17.99 3.77
C ARG A 205 -8.35 16.57 4.24
N ARG A 206 -9.00 16.16 5.34
CA ARG A 206 -8.97 14.79 5.91
C ARG A 206 -10.37 14.21 6.09
N ASP A 207 -11.37 15.07 6.03
CA ASP A 207 -12.81 14.83 6.24
C ASP A 207 -13.50 14.11 5.07
N ILE A 208 -12.76 13.74 4.02
CA ILE A 208 -13.34 13.18 2.81
C ILE A 208 -12.81 11.79 2.48
N THR A 209 -13.65 11.02 1.80
CA THR A 209 -13.32 9.65 1.37
C THR A 209 -13.65 9.45 -0.11
N THR A 210 -12.87 8.59 -0.76
CA THR A 210 -13.06 8.28 -2.17
C THR A 210 -14.36 7.52 -2.39
N THR A 211 -15.09 7.88 -3.44
CA THR A 211 -16.29 7.15 -3.86
C THR A 211 -15.98 6.03 -4.85
N GLY A 212 -14.73 5.90 -5.31
CA GLY A 212 -14.35 4.98 -6.38
C GLY A 212 -14.88 5.38 -7.77
N ILE A 213 -15.39 6.61 -7.90
CA ILE A 213 -15.98 7.14 -9.14
C ILE A 213 -15.16 8.34 -9.60
N ALA A 214 -14.77 8.31 -10.88
CA ALA A 214 -14.07 9.41 -11.53
C ALA A 214 -14.74 9.75 -12.87
N LEU A 215 -14.86 11.04 -13.17
CA LEU A 215 -15.21 11.53 -14.49
C LEU A 215 -13.91 11.78 -15.25
N CYS A 216 -13.72 11.08 -16.36
CA CYS A 216 -12.46 11.05 -17.08
C CYS A 216 -12.64 11.48 -18.52
N SER A 217 -11.67 12.21 -19.05
CA SER A 217 -11.54 12.38 -20.49
C SER A 217 -10.80 11.20 -21.12
N ARG A 218 -10.95 11.05 -22.44
CA ARG A 218 -10.23 10.04 -23.23
C ARG A 218 -8.70 10.09 -23.02
N LEU A 219 -8.15 11.27 -22.71
CA LEU A 219 -6.72 11.45 -22.41
C LEU A 219 -6.24 10.63 -21.21
N ILE A 220 -7.09 10.38 -20.22
CA ILE A 220 -6.73 9.51 -19.10
C ILE A 220 -6.54 8.06 -19.56
N ALA A 221 -7.36 7.62 -20.50
CA ALA A 221 -7.24 6.28 -21.05
C ALA A 221 -5.90 6.12 -21.82
N THR A 222 -5.46 7.16 -22.56
CA THR A 222 -4.16 7.13 -23.24
C THR A 222 -3.00 7.12 -22.25
N GLN A 223 -3.11 7.80 -21.09
CA GLN A 223 -2.07 7.73 -20.04
C GLN A 223 -1.86 6.32 -19.49
N PHE A 224 -2.93 5.52 -19.35
CA PHE A 224 -2.82 4.12 -18.97
C PHE A 224 -2.14 3.27 -20.06
N SER A 225 -2.31 3.63 -21.34
CA SER A 225 -1.70 2.93 -22.48
C SER A 225 -0.22 3.26 -22.64
N ASP A 226 0.17 4.50 -22.38
CA ASP A 226 1.55 4.97 -22.54
C ASP A 226 2.43 4.52 -21.36
N ASN A 227 1.86 4.44 -20.15
CA ASN A 227 2.55 4.04 -18.92
C ASN A 227 2.04 2.68 -18.41
N PHE A 228 2.85 1.64 -18.63
CA PHE A 228 2.49 0.25 -18.33
C PHE A 228 2.53 -0.09 -16.83
N ASP A 229 3.26 0.69 -16.04
CA ASP A 229 3.43 0.55 -14.60
C ASP A 229 2.23 1.03 -13.78
N PHE A 230 1.29 1.76 -14.38
CA PHE A 230 0.09 2.21 -13.70
C PHE A 230 -0.85 1.04 -13.39
N ILE A 231 -1.11 0.84 -12.09
CA ILE A 231 -1.99 -0.19 -11.55
C ILE A 231 -3.41 0.36 -11.36
N GLY A 232 -3.53 1.61 -10.91
CA GLY A 232 -4.81 2.24 -10.59
C GLY A 232 -4.89 3.74 -10.93
N ILE A 233 -6.02 4.35 -10.57
CA ILE A 233 -6.26 5.79 -10.80
C ILE A 233 -5.30 6.64 -9.97
N ASP A 234 -4.97 6.19 -8.76
CA ASP A 234 -4.11 6.92 -7.84
C ASP A 234 -2.69 7.12 -8.42
N ASP A 235 -2.19 6.18 -9.24
CA ASP A 235 -0.89 6.29 -9.92
C ASP A 235 -0.91 7.38 -11.00
N VAL A 236 -1.97 7.41 -11.80
CA VAL A 236 -2.19 8.44 -12.82
C VAL A 236 -2.28 9.82 -12.18
N VAL A 237 -2.99 9.94 -11.06
CA VAL A 237 -3.13 11.20 -10.34
C VAL A 237 -1.78 11.67 -9.80
N ARG A 238 -0.99 10.77 -9.20
CA ARG A 238 0.37 11.09 -8.73
C ARG A 238 1.27 11.54 -9.86
N GLU A 239 1.24 10.85 -10.99
CA GLU A 239 2.04 11.20 -12.16
C GLU A 239 1.69 12.59 -12.69
N ILE A 240 0.38 12.85 -12.90
CA ILE A 240 -0.11 14.15 -13.40
C ILE A 240 0.35 15.29 -12.50
N LEU A 241 0.31 15.12 -11.18
CA LEU A 241 0.75 16.14 -10.23
C LEU A 241 2.27 16.29 -10.20
N SER A 242 3.02 15.20 -10.30
CA SER A 242 4.49 15.25 -10.29
C SER A 242 5.08 15.87 -11.56
N LYS A 243 4.38 15.76 -12.69
CA LYS A 243 4.80 16.23 -14.01
C LYS A 243 3.84 17.29 -14.57
N ASP A 244 3.28 18.15 -13.72
CA ASP A 244 2.34 19.22 -14.13
C ASP A 244 2.98 20.12 -15.20
N ASP A 245 4.28 20.42 -15.06
CA ASP A 245 5.05 21.25 -16.00
C ASP A 245 5.16 20.67 -17.42
N ILE A 246 5.08 19.34 -17.56
CA ILE A 246 5.31 18.65 -18.84
C ILE A 246 3.99 18.21 -19.46
N LEU A 247 3.12 17.60 -18.66
CA LEU A 247 1.86 17.04 -19.13
C LEU A 247 0.79 18.12 -19.32
N GLY A 248 0.84 19.19 -18.51
CA GLY A 248 -0.13 20.29 -18.56
C GLY A 248 -1.57 19.80 -18.36
N MET A 249 -1.77 18.72 -17.60
CA MET A 249 -3.08 18.12 -17.35
C MET A 249 -3.54 18.45 -15.93
N SER A 250 -4.80 18.84 -15.76
CA SER A 250 -5.35 19.16 -14.44
C SER A 250 -6.38 18.13 -13.96
N VAL A 251 -6.24 17.76 -12.70
CA VAL A 251 -7.20 16.94 -11.95
C VAL A 251 -7.98 17.84 -10.99
N HIS A 252 -9.30 17.69 -10.95
CA HIS A 252 -10.16 18.39 -10.00
C HIS A 252 -10.79 17.42 -9.01
N VAL A 253 -11.13 17.92 -7.83
CA VAL A 253 -11.91 17.19 -6.84
C VAL A 253 -13.30 17.84 -6.75
N ASP A 254 -14.33 17.02 -6.73
CA ASP A 254 -15.69 17.47 -6.45
C ASP A 254 -16.23 16.70 -5.24
N VAL A 255 -16.50 17.44 -4.16
CA VAL A 255 -17.00 16.88 -2.92
C VAL A 255 -18.51 16.96 -2.91
N LEU A 256 -19.15 15.80 -2.83
CA LEU A 256 -20.60 15.71 -2.82
C LEU A 256 -21.19 16.48 -1.63
N PRO A 257 -22.32 17.20 -1.84
CA PRO A 257 -23.00 17.90 -0.76
C PRO A 257 -23.35 16.97 0.39
N SER A 258 -23.36 17.44 1.64
CA SER A 258 -23.62 16.59 2.83
C SER A 258 -24.97 15.86 2.83
N LYS A 259 -25.93 16.30 2.00
CA LYS A 259 -27.21 15.62 1.77
C LYS A 259 -27.08 14.35 0.91
N ASP A 260 -26.09 14.31 0.03
CA ASP A 260 -25.86 13.26 -0.94
C ASP A 260 -24.79 12.34 -0.37
N ARG A 261 -25.17 11.10 -0.07
CA ARG A 261 -24.26 10.11 0.52
C ARG A 261 -23.68 9.25 -0.60
N ALA A 262 -22.37 9.08 -0.57
CA ALA A 262 -21.67 8.12 -1.41
C ALA A 262 -20.63 7.38 -0.59
N PHE A 263 -20.42 6.11 -0.90
CA PHE A 263 -19.48 5.25 -0.18
C PHE A 263 -18.97 4.15 -1.10
N CYS A 264 -17.73 3.72 -0.87
CA CYS A 264 -17.10 2.63 -1.60
C CYS A 264 -16.36 1.74 -0.61
N ALA A 265 -16.54 0.43 -0.71
CA ALA A 265 -15.86 -0.53 0.16
C ALA A 265 -14.59 -1.07 -0.50
N TYR A 266 -13.45 -0.88 0.14
CA TYR A 266 -12.15 -1.35 -0.34
C TYR A 266 -11.44 -2.27 0.68
N ASP A 267 -12.02 -2.46 1.87
CA ASP A 267 -11.58 -3.43 2.88
C ASP A 267 -12.78 -4.03 3.64
N TYR A 268 -12.52 -4.94 4.59
CA TYR A 268 -13.58 -5.64 5.33
C TYR A 268 -14.32 -4.71 6.30
N GLU A 269 -13.62 -3.76 6.92
CA GLU A 269 -14.27 -2.73 7.74
C GLU A 269 -15.26 -1.91 6.91
N SER A 270 -14.81 -1.36 5.79
CA SER A 270 -15.63 -0.56 4.88
C SER A 270 -16.79 -1.39 4.32
N LEU A 271 -16.59 -2.69 4.07
CA LEU A 271 -17.64 -3.59 3.62
C LEU A 271 -18.76 -3.74 4.67
N ILE A 272 -18.41 -3.88 5.95
CA ILE A 272 -19.39 -3.96 7.06
C ILE A 272 -20.08 -2.63 7.30
N ILE A 273 -19.34 -1.52 7.22
CA ILE A 273 -19.91 -0.18 7.30
C ILE A 273 -20.89 0.04 6.15
N LEU A 274 -20.52 -0.26 4.92
CA LEU A 274 -21.38 -0.15 3.74
C LEU A 274 -22.65 -0.98 3.91
N ASN A 275 -22.53 -2.22 4.37
CA ASN A 275 -23.68 -3.07 4.68
C ASN A 275 -24.61 -2.42 5.71
N THR A 276 -24.06 -1.87 6.79
CA THR A 276 -24.86 -1.20 7.84
C THR A 276 -25.56 0.05 7.28
N LEU A 277 -24.83 0.91 6.57
CA LEU A 277 -25.36 2.14 5.98
C LEU A 277 -26.47 1.84 4.95
N MET A 278 -26.31 0.76 4.18
CA MET A 278 -27.32 0.31 3.22
C MET A 278 -28.59 -0.20 3.92
N LEU A 279 -28.46 -1.01 4.98
CA LEU A 279 -29.61 -1.49 5.75
C LEU A 279 -30.37 -0.33 6.42
N GLU A 280 -29.65 0.69 6.90
CA GLU A 280 -30.20 1.90 7.51
C GLU A 280 -30.79 2.90 6.49
N ARG A 281 -30.71 2.60 5.19
CA ARG A 281 -31.26 3.42 4.08
C ARG A 281 -30.60 4.79 3.90
N TRP A 282 -29.32 4.93 4.27
CA TRP A 282 -28.56 6.17 4.03
C TRP A 282 -28.44 6.54 2.56
N PHE A 283 -28.58 5.57 1.65
CA PHE A 283 -28.48 5.76 0.20
C PHE A 283 -29.84 5.94 -0.51
N TYR A 284 -30.92 6.21 0.23
CA TYR A 284 -32.25 6.40 -0.36
C TYR A 284 -32.21 7.39 -1.54
N PRO A 285 -32.83 7.07 -2.69
CA PRO A 285 -33.79 5.98 -2.94
C PRO A 285 -33.17 4.63 -3.36
N LEU A 286 -31.84 4.50 -3.37
CA LEU A 286 -31.18 3.22 -3.61
C LEU A 286 -31.26 2.37 -2.32
N VAL A 287 -32.02 1.29 -2.40
CA VAL A 287 -32.33 0.41 -1.26
C VAL A 287 -32.35 -1.06 -1.72
N PRO A 288 -32.01 -2.03 -0.85
CA PRO A 288 -31.92 -3.44 -1.25
C PRO A 288 -33.19 -3.98 -1.93
N GLU A 289 -34.36 -3.57 -1.44
CA GLU A 289 -35.67 -4.02 -1.93
C GLU A 289 -36.04 -3.63 -3.36
N ARG A 290 -35.32 -2.70 -3.98
CA ARG A 290 -35.61 -2.21 -5.34
C ARG A 290 -34.42 -2.29 -6.28
N SER A 291 -33.28 -2.75 -5.79
CA SER A 291 -32.02 -2.68 -6.53
C SER A 291 -31.73 -3.94 -7.35
N ASP A 292 -32.44 -5.03 -7.10
CA ASP A 292 -32.27 -6.29 -7.82
C ASP A 292 -33.54 -6.63 -8.62
N PRO A 293 -33.47 -6.80 -9.95
CA PRO A 293 -34.63 -7.15 -10.76
C PRO A 293 -35.07 -8.62 -10.60
N THR A 294 -34.21 -9.48 -10.06
CA THR A 294 -34.44 -10.93 -9.94
C THR A 294 -34.89 -11.37 -8.54
N ARG A 295 -34.69 -10.52 -7.53
CA ARG A 295 -34.96 -10.84 -6.12
C ARG A 295 -36.08 -9.96 -5.58
N PHE A 296 -36.90 -10.55 -4.72
CA PHE A 296 -37.97 -9.85 -4.03
C PHE A 296 -37.62 -9.75 -2.56
N PHE A 297 -37.57 -8.54 -2.03
CA PHE A 297 -37.45 -8.30 -0.60
C PHE A 297 -38.68 -7.60 -0.08
N SER A 298 -39.19 -8.04 1.08
CA SER A 298 -40.14 -7.27 1.86
C SER A 298 -39.41 -6.45 2.93
N ALA A 299 -39.62 -5.13 2.94
CA ALA A 299 -39.14 -4.27 4.00
C ALA A 299 -40.19 -4.12 5.09
N ASN A 300 -39.76 -4.41 6.31
CA ASN A 300 -40.57 -4.36 7.52
C ASN A 300 -40.04 -3.25 8.46
N PRO A 301 -40.84 -2.83 9.47
CA PRO A 301 -40.38 -1.89 10.49
C PRO A 301 -39.07 -2.32 11.14
N ARG A 302 -38.29 -1.36 11.63
CA ARG A 302 -36.93 -1.56 12.18
C ARG A 302 -35.91 -2.06 11.15
N ASN A 303 -36.06 -1.67 9.89
CA ASN A 303 -35.11 -1.98 8.81
C ASN A 303 -34.86 -3.49 8.67
N LEU A 304 -35.93 -4.28 8.73
CA LEU A 304 -35.88 -5.72 8.53
C LEU A 304 -36.22 -6.04 7.07
N TYR A 305 -35.27 -6.63 6.35
CA TYR A 305 -35.41 -7.04 4.96
C TYR A 305 -35.49 -8.55 4.88
N LEU A 306 -36.58 -9.08 4.32
CA LEU A 306 -36.78 -10.52 4.14
C LEU A 306 -36.81 -10.84 2.66
N GLU A 307 -35.88 -11.68 2.19
CA GLU A 307 -35.89 -12.18 0.82
C GLU A 307 -36.97 -13.26 0.67
N GLU A 308 -37.86 -13.10 -0.31
CA GLU A 308 -39.01 -13.99 -0.55
C GLU A 308 -38.84 -14.78 -1.87
N GLU A 309 -39.32 -16.02 -1.91
CA GLU A 309 -39.36 -16.80 -3.15
C GLU A 309 -40.56 -16.36 -3.99
N GLY A 310 -40.32 -15.79 -5.17
CA GLY A 310 -41.33 -15.19 -6.05
C GLY A 310 -42.46 -16.10 -6.56
N ASN A 311 -42.51 -17.38 -6.17
CA ASN A 311 -43.53 -18.34 -6.58
C ASN A 311 -44.62 -18.62 -5.54
N GLU A 312 -44.52 -18.09 -4.31
CA GLU A 312 -45.59 -18.21 -3.33
C GLU A 312 -46.06 -16.81 -2.90
N ILE A 313 -47.28 -16.41 -3.28
CA ILE A 313 -48.02 -15.38 -2.53
C ILE A 313 -48.40 -16.01 -1.18
N CYS A 314 -47.42 -16.14 -0.31
CA CYS A 314 -47.62 -16.58 1.05
C CYS A 314 -48.09 -15.37 1.86
N ILE A 315 -49.41 -15.18 2.00
CA ILE A 315 -49.95 -14.48 3.17
C ILE A 315 -49.71 -15.41 4.37
N LYS A 316 -48.44 -15.57 4.78
CA LYS A 316 -48.10 -16.24 6.02
C LYS A 316 -48.43 -15.27 7.13
N ALA A 317 -49.62 -15.44 7.68
CA ALA A 317 -50.13 -14.73 8.86
C ALA A 317 -49.32 -15.01 10.16
N ASN A 318 -48.04 -15.38 10.08
CA ASN A 318 -47.21 -15.79 11.23
C ASN A 318 -45.71 -15.48 11.02
N THR A 319 -45.35 -14.26 10.61
CA THR A 319 -43.93 -13.85 10.52
C THR A 319 -43.58 -12.70 11.48
N TRP A 320 -43.94 -12.87 12.77
CA TRP A 320 -43.18 -12.27 13.88
C TRP A 320 -41.88 -13.06 14.12
N ILE A 321 -41.04 -13.21 13.08
CA ILE A 321 -39.92 -14.20 13.09
C ILE A 321 -38.80 -13.79 14.05
N LEU A 322 -38.69 -12.50 14.37
CA LEU A 322 -37.64 -12.00 15.25
C LEU A 322 -38.26 -11.29 16.46
N ASN A 323 -37.67 -11.54 17.63
CA ASN A 323 -38.00 -10.83 18.85
C ASN A 323 -37.68 -9.32 18.72
N ASP A 324 -38.15 -8.52 19.69
CA ASP A 324 -37.86 -7.07 19.72
C ASP A 324 -36.37 -6.71 19.81
N SER A 325 -35.51 -7.70 20.04
CA SER A 325 -34.07 -7.49 20.14
C SER A 325 -33.37 -7.42 18.79
N CYS A 326 -34.05 -7.79 17.69
CA CYS A 326 -33.48 -7.72 16.35
C CYS A 326 -33.90 -6.47 15.59
N SER A 327 -32.94 -5.83 14.92
CA SER A 327 -33.14 -4.58 14.18
C SER A 327 -32.05 -4.38 13.13
N THR A 328 -32.39 -3.79 11.99
CA THR A 328 -31.44 -3.52 10.90
C THR A 328 -30.79 -4.81 10.42
N VAL A 329 -31.60 -5.69 9.83
CA VAL A 329 -31.17 -7.04 9.43
C VAL A 329 -31.69 -7.36 8.04
N ALA A 330 -30.84 -7.97 7.20
CA ALA A 330 -31.27 -8.61 5.96
C ALA A 330 -31.18 -10.13 6.10
N LEU A 331 -32.29 -10.82 5.82
CA LEU A 331 -32.38 -12.28 5.85
C LEU A 331 -32.59 -12.83 4.45
N GLY A 332 -31.74 -13.76 4.05
CA GLY A 332 -31.86 -14.47 2.79
C GLY A 332 -32.96 -15.53 2.82
N VAL A 333 -33.28 -16.05 1.63
CA VAL A 333 -34.31 -17.09 1.45
C VAL A 333 -34.01 -18.33 2.31
N LYS A 334 -35.08 -18.95 2.86
CA LYS A 334 -35.02 -20.23 3.59
C LYS A 334 -34.05 -20.23 4.79
N THR A 335 -33.80 -19.06 5.39
CA THR A 335 -33.07 -18.95 6.65
C THR A 335 -33.90 -19.50 7.81
N LYS A 336 -33.24 -20.16 8.78
CA LYS A 336 -33.87 -20.67 10.00
C LYS A 336 -33.22 -20.02 11.20
N ILE A 337 -34.00 -19.30 12.00
CA ILE A 337 -33.50 -18.53 13.13
C ILE A 337 -34.30 -18.90 14.37
N SER A 338 -33.61 -19.23 15.46
CA SER A 338 -34.25 -19.46 16.76
C SER A 338 -34.79 -18.16 17.36
N TYR A 339 -35.94 -18.21 18.01
CA TYR A 339 -36.67 -17.05 18.54
C TYR A 339 -35.89 -16.24 19.60
N ASP A 340 -35.01 -16.89 20.34
CA ASP A 340 -34.21 -16.33 21.42
C ASP A 340 -32.84 -15.80 20.97
N THR A 341 -32.63 -15.66 19.67
CA THR A 341 -31.43 -15.04 19.09
C THR A 341 -31.56 -13.53 19.04
N THR A 342 -30.42 -12.84 19.06
CA THR A 342 -30.36 -11.38 18.92
C THR A 342 -29.45 -11.04 17.74
N ILE A 343 -30.01 -10.39 16.73
CA ILE A 343 -29.28 -10.02 15.51
C ILE A 343 -29.48 -8.53 15.25
N ARG A 344 -28.39 -7.76 15.18
CA ARG A 344 -28.47 -6.33 14.84
C ARG A 344 -27.39 -5.91 13.84
N ASN A 345 -27.73 -4.97 12.97
CA ASN A 345 -26.84 -4.38 11.96
C ASN A 345 -26.08 -5.45 11.16
N SER A 346 -26.77 -6.53 10.78
CA SER A 346 -26.12 -7.72 10.22
C SER A 346 -26.87 -8.26 9.01
N CYS A 347 -26.15 -8.90 8.09
CA CYS A 347 -26.72 -9.55 6.93
C CYS A 347 -26.52 -11.07 7.05
N ILE A 348 -27.59 -11.83 6.83
CA ILE A 348 -27.61 -13.30 6.88
C ILE A 348 -27.98 -13.84 5.50
N GLY A 349 -27.08 -14.61 4.91
CA GLY A 349 -27.27 -15.25 3.61
C GLY A 349 -28.32 -16.36 3.61
N ALA A 350 -28.75 -16.77 2.42
CA ALA A 350 -29.76 -17.80 2.21
C ALA A 350 -29.37 -19.15 2.81
N HIS A 351 -30.37 -19.94 3.24
CA HIS A 351 -30.23 -21.28 3.81
C HIS A 351 -29.37 -21.39 5.08
N THR A 352 -29.08 -20.27 5.74
CA THR A 352 -28.31 -20.25 6.98
C THR A 352 -29.20 -20.58 8.18
N GLU A 353 -28.68 -21.41 9.09
CA GLU A 353 -29.34 -21.87 10.31
C GLU A 353 -28.64 -21.27 11.54
N ILE A 354 -29.39 -20.57 12.38
CA ILE A 354 -28.91 -19.92 13.61
C ILE A 354 -29.64 -20.51 14.81
N SER A 355 -28.89 -21.18 15.67
CA SER A 355 -29.42 -21.87 16.85
C SER A 355 -29.62 -20.93 18.04
N SER A 356 -30.23 -21.46 19.10
CA SER A 356 -30.72 -20.71 20.25
C SER A 356 -29.66 -19.91 21.04
N LYS A 357 -30.09 -18.80 21.65
CA LYS A 357 -29.28 -17.90 22.52
C LYS A 357 -28.03 -17.28 21.87
N THR A 358 -27.98 -17.25 20.55
CA THR A 358 -26.85 -16.68 19.80
C THR A 358 -27.01 -15.17 19.58
N ARG A 359 -25.90 -14.43 19.69
CA ARG A 359 -25.84 -12.97 19.51
C ARG A 359 -24.95 -12.63 18.32
N ILE A 360 -25.49 -11.83 17.40
CA ILE A 360 -24.81 -11.39 16.18
C ILE A 360 -24.95 -9.88 16.06
N PHE A 361 -23.81 -9.20 15.92
CA PHE A 361 -23.77 -7.75 15.82
C PHE A 361 -22.79 -7.30 14.72
N GLY A 362 -23.21 -6.37 13.85
CA GLY A 362 -22.32 -5.74 12.88
C GLY A 362 -21.60 -6.72 11.94
N SER A 363 -22.24 -7.84 11.56
CA SER A 363 -21.56 -8.95 10.89
C SER A 363 -22.22 -9.33 9.56
N ILE A 364 -21.43 -9.84 8.63
CA ILE A 364 -21.90 -10.37 7.34
C ILE A 364 -21.69 -11.88 7.36
N ILE A 365 -22.79 -12.63 7.23
CA ILE A 365 -22.80 -14.09 7.22
C ILE A 365 -23.28 -14.58 5.87
N GLY A 366 -22.47 -15.43 5.23
CA GLY A 366 -22.76 -16.04 3.94
C GLY A 366 -23.91 -17.05 3.96
N LYS A 367 -24.03 -17.78 2.85
CA LYS A 367 -25.06 -18.78 2.58
C LYS A 367 -24.69 -20.13 3.19
N ASN A 368 -25.72 -20.95 3.47
CA ASN A 368 -25.56 -22.32 3.97
C ASN A 368 -24.73 -22.43 5.26
N CYS A 369 -24.70 -21.40 6.09
CA CYS A 369 -23.94 -21.43 7.33
C CYS A 369 -24.73 -22.12 8.44
N LYS A 370 -24.04 -22.76 9.38
CA LYS A 370 -24.63 -23.40 10.55
C LYS A 370 -24.00 -22.84 11.81
N ILE A 371 -24.77 -22.06 12.56
CA ILE A 371 -24.33 -21.42 13.79
C ILE A 371 -24.98 -22.12 14.98
N GLY A 372 -24.13 -22.69 15.84
CA GLY A 372 -24.55 -23.42 17.05
C GLY A 372 -25.14 -22.52 18.12
N GLU A 373 -25.54 -23.13 19.23
CA GLU A 373 -26.20 -22.45 20.35
C GLU A 373 -25.22 -21.62 21.18
N ASN A 374 -25.69 -20.55 21.84
CA ASN A 374 -24.88 -19.70 22.72
C ASN A 374 -23.61 -19.13 22.06
N CYS A 375 -23.66 -18.80 20.76
CA CYS A 375 -22.52 -18.18 20.09
C CYS A 375 -22.54 -16.65 20.23
N GLN A 376 -21.37 -16.02 20.20
CA GLN A 376 -21.21 -14.57 20.18
C GLN A 376 -20.37 -14.19 18.97
N ILE A 377 -20.91 -13.34 18.11
CA ILE A 377 -20.30 -12.92 16.85
C ILE A 377 -20.47 -11.41 16.74
N GLU A 378 -19.35 -10.69 16.75
CA GLU A 378 -19.35 -9.23 16.69
C GLU A 378 -18.35 -8.77 15.63
N TYR A 379 -18.77 -7.89 14.72
CA TYR A 379 -17.91 -7.30 13.69
C TYR A 379 -17.03 -8.34 12.98
N ALA A 380 -17.68 -9.33 12.37
CA ALA A 380 -17.00 -10.42 11.68
C ALA A 380 -17.53 -10.61 10.26
N PHE A 381 -16.65 -11.07 9.37
CA PHE A 381 -17.00 -11.57 8.05
C PHE A 381 -16.98 -13.11 8.09
N ILE A 382 -18.09 -13.73 7.73
CA ILE A 382 -18.24 -15.19 7.69
C ILE A 382 -18.66 -15.57 6.27
N GLY A 383 -17.81 -16.29 5.56
CA GLY A 383 -18.05 -16.79 4.21
C GLY A 383 -19.16 -17.85 4.13
N ASP A 384 -19.33 -18.43 2.95
CA ASP A 384 -20.36 -19.43 2.67
C ASP A 384 -19.98 -20.82 3.22
N ASN A 385 -20.98 -21.63 3.57
CA ASN A 385 -20.83 -23.01 4.03
C ASN A 385 -20.02 -23.16 5.33
N VAL A 386 -19.97 -22.12 6.17
CA VAL A 386 -19.23 -22.14 7.44
C VAL A 386 -20.05 -22.79 8.55
N THR A 387 -19.40 -23.60 9.38
CA THR A 387 -20.01 -24.19 10.59
C THR A 387 -19.33 -23.67 11.84
N ILE A 388 -20.10 -23.04 12.73
CA ILE A 388 -19.64 -22.51 14.01
C ILE A 388 -20.24 -23.38 15.13
N PRO A 389 -19.42 -24.12 15.90
CA PRO A 389 -19.90 -24.96 17.00
C PRO A 389 -20.58 -24.18 18.13
N SER A 390 -21.47 -24.82 18.89
CA SER A 390 -22.14 -24.19 20.04
C SER A 390 -21.15 -23.73 21.13
N GLY A 391 -21.41 -22.57 21.74
CA GLY A 391 -20.60 -21.95 22.79
C GLY A 391 -19.34 -21.25 22.28
N THR A 392 -19.27 -20.94 20.99
CA THR A 392 -18.11 -20.28 20.36
C THR A 392 -18.22 -18.76 20.49
N HIS A 393 -17.13 -18.11 20.86
CA HIS A 393 -16.98 -16.66 20.84
C HIS A 393 -16.03 -16.28 19.70
N ILE A 394 -16.55 -15.61 18.67
CA ILE A 394 -15.75 -15.11 17.56
C ILE A 394 -15.23 -13.71 17.94
N PRO A 395 -13.90 -13.50 17.99
CA PRO A 395 -13.32 -12.19 18.25
C PRO A 395 -13.76 -11.16 17.21
N LYS A 396 -13.76 -9.89 17.60
CA LYS A 396 -13.98 -8.77 16.66
C LYS A 396 -12.92 -8.78 15.56
N GLU A 397 -13.29 -8.28 14.39
CA GLU A 397 -12.42 -8.14 13.22
C GLU A 397 -11.93 -9.50 12.67
N THR A 398 -12.70 -10.56 12.90
CA THR A 398 -12.38 -11.91 12.39
C THR A 398 -12.94 -12.12 10.98
N ILE A 399 -12.11 -12.71 10.11
CA ILE A 399 -12.48 -13.08 8.75
C ILE A 399 -12.42 -14.61 8.64
N ILE A 400 -13.57 -15.23 8.36
CA ILE A 400 -13.69 -16.67 8.16
C ILE A 400 -14.04 -16.92 6.70
N GLY A 401 -13.13 -17.58 5.98
CA GLY A 401 -13.30 -18.02 4.60
C GLY A 401 -14.29 -19.18 4.46
N ASN A 402 -14.50 -19.63 3.23
CA ASN A 402 -15.60 -20.53 2.92
C ASN A 402 -15.34 -21.96 3.41
N GLY A 403 -16.42 -22.66 3.76
CA GLY A 403 -16.38 -24.07 4.12
C GLY A 403 -15.61 -24.40 5.40
N VAL A 404 -15.22 -23.39 6.17
CA VAL A 404 -14.49 -23.55 7.44
C VAL A 404 -15.41 -24.14 8.51
N VAL A 405 -14.89 -25.11 9.26
CA VAL A 405 -15.47 -25.54 10.53
C VAL A 405 -14.64 -24.90 11.62
N TYR A 406 -15.22 -23.93 12.34
CA TYR A 406 -14.46 -23.11 13.27
C TYR A 406 -13.95 -23.95 14.46
N PRO A 407 -12.63 -24.01 14.73
CA PRO A 407 -12.10 -24.74 15.89
C PRO A 407 -12.37 -23.94 17.17
N LYS A 408 -12.92 -24.58 18.20
CA LYS A 408 -13.19 -23.93 19.50
C LYS A 408 -11.92 -23.46 20.21
N ASP A 409 -10.82 -24.20 20.05
CA ASP A 409 -9.54 -23.95 20.73
C ASP A 409 -8.61 -23.06 19.89
N LEU A 410 -9.13 -22.39 18.86
CA LEU A 410 -8.31 -21.51 18.03
C LEU A 410 -7.91 -20.27 18.84
N PRO A 411 -6.60 -19.97 19.00
CA PRO A 411 -6.18 -18.74 19.65
C PRO A 411 -6.65 -17.54 18.81
N THR A 412 -6.89 -16.41 19.47
CA THR A 412 -7.17 -15.15 18.78
C THR A 412 -5.93 -14.73 17.99
N ILE A 413 -5.99 -14.80 16.67
CA ILE A 413 -4.89 -14.40 15.79
C ILE A 413 -5.30 -13.12 15.07
N GLN A 414 -4.70 -12.00 15.47
CA GLN A 414 -4.93 -10.71 14.84
C GLN A 414 -4.38 -10.66 13.41
N HIS A 415 -4.92 -9.75 12.62
CA HIS A 415 -4.47 -9.46 11.25
C HIS A 415 -4.43 -10.69 10.32
N SER A 416 -5.39 -11.61 10.48
CA SER A 416 -5.42 -12.86 9.73
C SER A 416 -6.81 -13.22 9.21
N ALA A 417 -6.84 -14.04 8.17
CA ALA A 417 -8.04 -14.67 7.67
C ALA A 417 -7.94 -16.19 7.84
N ILE A 418 -9.05 -16.84 8.22
CA ILE A 418 -9.12 -18.27 8.51
C ILE A 418 -9.68 -18.99 7.29
N PHE A 419 -8.96 -19.97 6.77
CA PHE A 419 -9.32 -20.76 5.60
C PHE A 419 -9.41 -22.25 5.92
N LYS A 420 -10.13 -22.99 5.08
CA LYS A 420 -10.22 -24.45 5.18
C LYS A 420 -8.96 -25.16 4.66
N LYS A 421 -8.34 -24.60 3.64
CA LYS A 421 -7.18 -25.17 2.93
C LYS A 421 -6.09 -24.11 2.78
N ALA A 422 -4.87 -24.56 2.48
CA ALA A 422 -3.79 -23.66 2.09
C ALA A 422 -4.22 -22.82 0.89
N ILE A 423 -3.81 -21.56 0.90
CA ILE A 423 -4.03 -20.66 -0.22
C ILE A 423 -3.05 -21.00 -1.35
N ASP A 424 -3.47 -20.76 -2.59
CA ASP A 424 -2.59 -20.85 -3.75
C ASP A 424 -1.63 -19.66 -3.74
N GLU A 425 -0.40 -19.88 -3.26
CA GLU A 425 0.62 -18.83 -3.14
C GLU A 425 1.10 -18.31 -4.52
N ASP A 426 0.94 -19.10 -5.60
CA ASP A 426 1.26 -18.66 -6.96
C ASP A 426 0.25 -17.62 -7.45
N LYS A 427 -1.03 -17.77 -7.06
CA LYS A 427 -2.09 -16.79 -7.39
C LYS A 427 -2.07 -15.58 -6.46
N TYR A 428 -1.69 -15.77 -5.20
CA TYR A 428 -1.73 -14.75 -4.15
C TYR A 428 -0.35 -14.49 -3.55
N GLU A 429 0.56 -13.95 -4.36
CA GLU A 429 1.97 -13.76 -4.03
C GLU A 429 2.22 -13.01 -2.71
N LYS A 430 1.36 -12.05 -2.33
CA LYS A 430 1.53 -11.23 -1.11
C LYS A 430 1.07 -11.96 0.16
N LEU A 431 0.44 -13.12 0.02
CA LEU A 431 -0.14 -13.90 1.11
C LEU A 431 0.73 -15.11 1.44
N SER A 432 0.66 -15.52 2.70
CA SER A 432 1.29 -16.73 3.23
C SER A 432 0.28 -17.53 4.04
N SER A 433 0.37 -18.86 3.99
CA SER A 433 -0.54 -19.75 4.73
C SER A 433 0.18 -20.58 5.78
N GLN A 434 -0.34 -20.59 7.01
CA GLN A 434 0.16 -21.42 8.11
C GLN A 434 -0.93 -22.36 8.60
N ALA A 435 -0.65 -23.66 8.66
CA ALA A 435 -1.58 -24.65 9.17
C ALA A 435 -1.68 -24.58 10.71
N VAL A 436 -2.89 -24.37 11.24
CA VAL A 436 -3.17 -24.35 12.67
C VAL A 436 -4.33 -25.32 12.96
N GLY A 437 -4.00 -26.53 13.41
CA GLY A 437 -4.99 -27.57 13.68
C GLY A 437 -5.71 -28.04 12.41
N SER A 438 -7.02 -27.76 12.32
CA SER A 438 -7.87 -28.15 11.19
C SER A 438 -8.12 -27.03 10.17
N VAL A 439 -7.52 -25.85 10.39
CA VAL A 439 -7.69 -24.66 9.56
C VAL A 439 -6.32 -24.11 9.15
N HIS A 440 -6.35 -23.27 8.12
CA HIS A 440 -5.20 -22.52 7.66
C HIS A 440 -5.38 -21.05 8.01
N VAL A 441 -4.37 -20.45 8.62
CA VAL A 441 -4.35 -19.04 8.96
C VAL A 441 -3.53 -18.33 7.90
N VAL A 442 -4.17 -17.39 7.20
CA VAL A 442 -3.56 -16.63 6.12
C VAL A 442 -3.23 -15.23 6.61
N LYS A 443 -2.00 -14.79 6.32
CA LYS A 443 -1.47 -13.47 6.68
C LYS A 443 -0.72 -12.88 5.49
N TYR A 444 -0.64 -11.55 5.43
CA TYR A 444 0.28 -10.88 4.52
C TYR A 444 1.73 -11.22 4.88
N ARG A 445 2.59 -11.42 3.87
CA ARG A 445 4.03 -11.67 4.07
C ARG A 445 4.72 -10.54 4.83
N HIS A 446 4.31 -9.29 4.58
CA HIS A 446 4.80 -8.10 5.28
C HIS A 446 4.13 -7.84 6.64
N GLY A 447 3.28 -8.77 7.12
CA GLY A 447 2.63 -8.66 8.44
C GLY A 447 1.53 -7.59 8.56
N GLY A 448 1.06 -7.01 7.45
CA GLY A 448 0.03 -5.97 7.47
C GLY A 448 -1.38 -6.46 7.84
N PRO A 449 -2.29 -5.53 8.18
CA PRO A 449 -3.66 -5.85 8.57
C PRO A 449 -4.48 -6.44 7.42
N PHE A 450 -5.28 -7.46 7.74
CA PHE A 450 -6.28 -8.03 6.83
C PHE A 450 -7.64 -7.31 6.90
N TRP A 451 -7.97 -6.74 8.05
CA TRP A 451 -9.28 -6.11 8.29
C TRP A 451 -9.42 -4.73 7.65
N ARG A 452 -8.39 -3.89 7.80
CA ARG A 452 -8.34 -2.49 7.34
C ARG A 452 -7.18 -2.27 6.40
N ARG A 453 -7.29 -1.35 5.44
CA ARG A 453 -6.15 -0.96 4.60
C ARG A 453 -5.11 -0.25 5.47
N ALA A 454 -3.86 -0.69 5.40
CA ALA A 454 -2.77 -0.01 6.09
C ALA A 454 -2.61 1.38 5.48
N VAL A 455 -2.77 2.41 6.30
CA VAL A 455 -2.59 3.82 5.89
C VAL A 455 -1.12 4.20 5.95
N ASP A 456 -0.40 3.60 6.90
CA ASP A 456 1.04 3.67 7.07
C ASP A 456 1.57 2.26 6.88
N GLY A 457 2.68 2.07 6.17
CA GLY A 457 3.36 0.78 6.04
C GLY A 457 3.72 0.08 7.37
N ARG A 458 3.33 0.63 8.53
CA ARG A 458 3.29 0.04 9.86
C ARG A 458 2.02 0.52 10.59
N THR A 459 1.00 -0.31 10.74
CA THR A 459 -0.14 0.03 11.61
C THR A 459 0.05 -0.61 12.99
N ASN A 460 0.63 0.12 13.94
CA ASN A 460 0.48 -0.17 15.37
C ASN A 460 -0.57 0.80 15.95
N PHE A 461 -1.79 0.31 16.11
CA PHE A 461 -2.75 0.89 17.04
C PHE A 461 -3.07 -0.18 18.09
N ALA A 462 -2.39 -0.09 19.23
CA ALA A 462 -2.85 -0.73 20.44
C ALA A 462 -4.07 0.05 20.97
N VAL A 463 -5.11 -0.70 21.30
CA VAL A 463 -6.35 -0.22 21.91
C VAL A 463 -6.06 0.22 23.34
N ASP A 464 -6.47 1.46 23.66
CA ASP A 464 -6.66 2.10 24.97
C ASP A 464 -6.08 1.41 26.22
N GLY A 465 -5.02 2.03 26.75
CA GLY A 465 -4.58 1.91 28.14
C GLY A 465 -3.86 3.19 28.53
N GLU A 466 -4.35 3.85 29.57
CA GLU A 466 -3.89 5.11 30.15
C GLU A 466 -2.35 5.16 30.32
N ASP A 467 -1.68 6.18 29.77
CA ASP A 467 -0.72 7.06 30.46
C ASP A 467 0.02 7.95 29.44
N SER A 468 -0.41 9.21 29.37
CA SER A 468 0.30 10.27 28.66
C SER A 468 1.41 10.81 29.57
N SER A 469 2.66 10.49 29.23
CA SER A 469 3.80 11.33 29.58
C SER A 469 4.67 11.52 28.34
N SER A 470 4.36 12.57 27.60
CA SER A 470 5.23 13.09 26.53
C SER A 470 6.37 13.86 27.19
N GLU A 471 7.55 13.26 27.29
CA GLU A 471 8.79 14.02 27.43
C GLU A 471 9.20 14.53 26.06
N GLY A 472 9.13 15.85 25.90
CA GLY A 472 9.67 16.55 24.75
C GLY A 472 11.20 16.50 24.79
N THR A 473 11.80 16.24 23.64
CA THR A 473 13.19 16.62 23.40
C THR A 473 13.20 17.64 22.26
N THR A 474 13.73 18.79 22.61
CA THR A 474 13.90 20.00 21.81
C THR A 474 15.12 19.89 20.90
N SER A 475 14.97 20.46 19.71
CA SER A 475 15.96 21.19 18.90
C SER A 475 17.24 20.48 18.47
N GLU A 476 17.33 20.19 17.16
CA GLU A 476 18.47 20.50 16.28
C GLU A 476 18.00 20.36 14.81
N GLU A 477 17.14 21.27 14.38
CA GLU A 477 16.69 21.40 12.99
C GLU A 477 17.75 22.17 12.18
N GLU A 478 18.69 21.46 11.53
CA GLU A 478 19.37 21.93 10.31
C GLU A 478 20.15 20.83 9.54
N ASP A 479 20.18 19.54 9.98
CA ASP A 479 21.00 18.48 9.35
C ASP A 479 20.23 17.21 8.88
N GLU A 480 18.90 17.13 9.05
CA GLU A 480 18.14 15.88 8.81
C GLU A 480 18.15 15.37 7.35
N GLY A 481 18.45 16.22 6.36
CA GLY A 481 18.46 15.82 4.95
C GLY A 481 19.75 15.15 4.46
N LEU A 482 20.88 15.34 5.16
CA LEU A 482 22.16 14.75 4.79
C LEU A 482 22.30 13.33 5.34
N ASP A 483 21.88 13.11 6.59
CA ASP A 483 21.98 11.79 7.24
C ASP A 483 21.05 10.74 6.60
N ASP A 484 19.85 11.14 6.14
CA ASP A 484 18.92 10.23 5.45
C ASP A 484 19.48 9.70 4.13
N ASN A 485 20.17 10.55 3.35
CA ASN A 485 20.82 10.13 2.10
C ASN A 485 22.01 9.20 2.35
N VAL A 486 22.77 9.45 3.43
CA VAL A 486 23.91 8.63 3.84
C VAL A 486 23.44 7.26 4.34
N ARG A 487 22.33 7.20 5.09
CA ARG A 487 21.70 5.95 5.52
C ARG A 487 21.14 5.16 4.34
N GLN A 488 20.43 5.81 3.42
CA GLN A 488 19.95 5.16 2.21
C GLN A 488 21.12 4.58 1.39
N PHE A 489 22.20 5.34 1.24
CA PHE A 489 23.41 4.86 0.57
C PHE A 489 24.00 3.63 1.26
N TYR A 490 24.09 3.65 2.60
CA TYR A 490 24.60 2.52 3.38
C TYR A 490 23.75 1.26 3.15
N ASP A 491 22.43 1.37 3.22
CA ASP A 491 21.51 0.24 3.03
C ASP A 491 21.63 -0.34 1.61
N GLU A 492 21.67 0.51 0.56
CA GLU A 492 21.84 0.08 -0.83
C GLU A 492 23.19 -0.63 -1.07
N VAL A 493 24.28 -0.11 -0.48
CA VAL A 493 25.61 -0.72 -0.59
C VAL A 493 25.65 -2.06 0.14
N PHE A 494 25.04 -2.16 1.32
CA PHE A 494 24.97 -3.40 2.09
C PHE A 494 24.19 -4.48 1.32
N GLU A 495 23.01 -4.16 0.79
CA GLU A 495 22.22 -5.09 -0.03
C GLU A 495 22.99 -5.56 -1.29
N SER A 496 23.72 -4.65 -1.93
CA SER A 496 24.54 -4.97 -3.11
C SER A 496 25.69 -5.93 -2.76
N MET A 497 26.32 -5.74 -1.60
CA MET A 497 27.37 -6.64 -1.10
C MET A 497 26.83 -8.02 -0.71
N GLU A 498 25.67 -8.11 -0.05
CA GLU A 498 25.03 -9.39 0.29
C GLU A 498 24.69 -10.19 -0.97
N LYS A 499 24.15 -9.53 -2.00
CA LYS A 499 23.78 -10.17 -3.27
C LYS A 499 24.99 -10.74 -4.03
N ILE A 500 26.15 -10.08 -3.94
CA ILE A 500 27.40 -10.60 -4.51
C ILE A 500 27.94 -11.77 -3.71
N LEU A 501 27.78 -11.73 -2.39
CA LEU A 501 28.20 -12.82 -1.53
C LEU A 501 27.40 -14.10 -1.80
N GLU A 502 26.12 -13.98 -2.14
CA GLU A 502 25.23 -15.10 -2.52
C GLU A 502 25.46 -15.62 -3.96
N SER A 503 26.12 -14.85 -4.83
CA SER A 503 26.30 -15.20 -6.24
C SER A 503 27.75 -15.60 -6.58
N GLU A 504 27.95 -16.83 -7.06
CA GLU A 504 29.29 -17.35 -7.39
C GLU A 504 29.93 -16.71 -8.65
N ASN A 505 29.17 -15.96 -9.46
CA ASN A 505 29.54 -15.56 -10.83
C ASN A 505 29.60 -14.03 -11.09
N GLN A 506 29.43 -13.17 -10.09
CA GLN A 506 29.48 -11.73 -10.32
C GLN A 506 30.92 -11.18 -10.26
N VAL A 507 31.26 -10.35 -11.24
CA VAL A 507 32.56 -9.68 -11.35
C VAL A 507 32.56 -8.48 -10.40
N MET A 508 33.60 -8.32 -9.56
CA MET A 508 33.72 -7.21 -8.59
C MET A 508 33.57 -5.82 -9.21
N ARG A 509 33.89 -5.70 -10.51
CA ARG A 509 33.64 -4.48 -11.31
C ARG A 509 32.17 -4.06 -11.33
N ASN A 510 31.21 -4.99 -11.27
CA ASN A 510 29.79 -4.66 -11.20
C ASN A 510 29.44 -4.02 -9.85
N LEU A 511 30.00 -4.53 -8.74
CA LEU A 511 29.85 -3.90 -7.42
C LEU A 511 30.34 -2.46 -7.42
N ILE A 512 31.52 -2.23 -7.99
CA ILE A 512 32.10 -0.89 -8.08
C ILE A 512 31.19 0.04 -8.89
N LEU A 513 30.54 -0.46 -9.96
CA LEU A 513 29.59 0.32 -10.73
C LEU A 513 28.30 0.61 -9.94
N GLU A 514 27.78 -0.37 -9.22
CA GLU A 514 26.59 -0.21 -8.37
C GLU A 514 26.86 0.82 -7.26
N ILE A 515 27.96 0.68 -6.51
CA ILE A 515 28.38 1.64 -5.47
C ILE A 515 28.57 3.05 -6.07
N ASN A 516 29.20 3.17 -7.23
CA ASN A 516 29.36 4.48 -7.87
C ASN A 516 28.03 5.06 -8.37
N SER A 517 27.08 4.22 -8.78
CA SER A 517 25.74 4.67 -9.16
C SER A 517 24.94 5.14 -7.94
N SER A 518 24.97 4.40 -6.83
CA SER A 518 24.35 4.79 -5.56
C SER A 518 25.01 6.05 -4.98
N LYS A 519 26.32 6.21 -5.11
CA LYS A 519 27.02 7.45 -4.75
C LYS A 519 26.45 8.66 -5.49
N LEU A 520 26.21 8.52 -6.80
CA LEU A 520 25.63 9.58 -7.62
C LEU A 520 24.15 9.82 -7.29
N ALA A 521 23.41 8.77 -6.96
CA ALA A 521 22.00 8.86 -6.60
C ALA A 521 21.78 9.55 -5.23
N CYS A 522 22.55 9.15 -4.22
CA CYS A 522 22.47 9.67 -2.86
C CYS A 522 23.31 10.93 -2.63
N ASN A 523 24.07 11.39 -3.64
CA ASN A 523 24.93 12.58 -3.59
C ASN A 523 25.93 12.58 -2.40
N VAL A 524 26.54 11.41 -2.13
CA VAL A 524 27.45 11.19 -1.00
C VAL A 524 28.89 11.60 -1.35
N SER A 525 29.59 12.20 -0.39
CA SER A 525 30.99 12.61 -0.58
C SER A 525 31.90 11.38 -0.76
N PRO A 526 33.04 11.50 -1.47
CA PRO A 526 33.97 10.36 -1.63
C PRO A 526 34.55 9.85 -0.31
N GLU A 527 34.61 10.69 0.73
CA GLU A 527 35.12 10.35 2.07
C GLU A 527 34.10 9.50 2.84
N GLU A 528 32.83 9.90 2.84
CA GLU A 528 31.73 9.13 3.43
C GLU A 528 31.49 7.81 2.70
N VAL A 529 31.66 7.78 1.37
CA VAL A 529 31.62 6.53 0.59
C VAL A 529 32.68 5.55 1.11
N ALA A 530 33.92 6.02 1.32
CA ALA A 530 35.00 5.18 1.82
C ALA A 530 34.72 4.64 3.23
N LYS A 531 34.11 5.45 4.11
CA LYS A 531 33.68 5.00 5.44
C LYS A 531 32.56 3.95 5.36
N ASN A 532 31.48 4.26 4.63
CA ASN A 532 30.28 3.43 4.58
C ASN A 532 30.47 2.11 3.83
N VAL A 533 31.30 2.09 2.77
CA VAL A 533 31.65 0.85 2.05
C VAL A 533 32.34 -0.13 3.00
N PHE A 534 33.29 0.34 3.81
CA PHE A 534 33.96 -0.55 4.77
C PHE A 534 33.07 -0.92 5.95
N ALA A 535 32.24 0.00 6.44
CA ALA A 535 31.27 -0.28 7.49
C ALA A 535 30.26 -1.37 7.06
N ALA A 536 29.70 -1.25 5.85
CA ALA A 536 28.79 -2.24 5.28
C ALA A 536 29.49 -3.59 5.09
N PHE A 537 30.73 -3.59 4.61
CA PHE A 537 31.53 -4.81 4.51
C PHE A 537 31.66 -5.51 5.87
N LEU A 538 32.01 -4.78 6.94
CA LEU A 538 32.19 -5.37 8.27
C LEU A 538 30.91 -6.00 8.85
N GLU A 539 29.72 -5.56 8.43
CA GLU A 539 28.44 -6.10 8.89
C GLU A 539 27.98 -7.38 8.15
N LEU A 540 28.71 -7.81 7.11
CA LEU A 540 28.38 -9.04 6.40
C LEU A 540 28.45 -10.28 7.31
N PRO A 541 27.58 -11.30 7.10
CA PRO A 541 27.45 -12.46 7.99
C PRO A 541 28.74 -13.30 8.11
N HIS A 542 29.62 -13.23 7.11
CA HIS A 542 30.89 -13.95 7.09
C HIS A 542 31.99 -13.26 7.92
N ASN A 543 31.77 -12.02 8.38
CA ASN A 543 32.76 -11.23 9.11
C ASN A 543 32.70 -11.37 10.64
N GLN A 544 32.05 -12.43 11.13
CA GLN A 544 31.95 -12.73 12.56
C GLN A 544 33.25 -13.30 13.15
N GLU A 545 34.17 -13.85 12.34
CA GLU A 545 35.48 -14.39 12.75
C GLU A 545 36.62 -13.80 11.92
N LEU A 546 37.85 -13.70 12.48
CA LEU A 546 38.99 -13.06 11.80
C LEU A 546 39.42 -13.78 10.50
N ARG A 547 39.48 -15.12 10.51
CA ARG A 547 39.98 -15.89 9.35
C ARG A 547 39.06 -15.79 8.11
N PRO A 548 37.73 -15.93 8.23
CA PRO A 548 36.82 -15.67 7.13
C PRO A 548 36.89 -14.24 6.60
N THR A 549 37.06 -13.23 7.47
CA THR A 549 37.22 -11.83 7.04
C THR A 549 38.47 -11.63 6.20
N GLN A 550 39.62 -12.18 6.62
CA GLN A 550 40.86 -12.13 5.84
C GLN A 550 40.70 -12.76 4.45
N ALA A 551 40.09 -13.95 4.38
CA ALA A 551 39.84 -14.64 3.12
C ALA A 551 38.87 -13.85 2.20
N LEU A 552 37.89 -13.15 2.77
CA LEU A 552 36.95 -12.33 2.01
C LEU A 552 37.62 -11.06 1.48
N ILE A 553 38.50 -10.43 2.26
CA ILE A 553 39.30 -9.28 1.83
C ILE A 553 40.21 -9.67 0.64
N GLU A 554 40.90 -10.80 0.72
CA GLU A 554 41.72 -11.33 -0.40
C GLU A 554 40.88 -11.59 -1.65
N ARG A 555 39.69 -12.19 -1.49
CA ARG A 555 38.76 -12.44 -2.60
C ARG A 555 38.26 -11.15 -3.24
N TRP A 556 38.09 -10.09 -2.45
CA TRP A 556 37.51 -8.81 -2.86
C TRP A 556 38.56 -7.72 -3.09
N ASN A 557 39.82 -8.10 -3.31
CA ASN A 557 40.95 -7.17 -3.44
C ASN A 557 40.69 -6.05 -4.47
N GLU A 558 40.07 -6.36 -5.62
CA GLU A 558 39.72 -5.35 -6.65
C GLU A 558 38.86 -4.19 -6.11
N LEU A 559 37.98 -4.45 -5.13
CA LEU A 559 37.17 -3.42 -4.49
C LEU A 559 38.05 -2.50 -3.63
N PHE A 560 38.91 -3.09 -2.79
CA PHE A 560 39.75 -2.33 -1.87
C PHE A 560 40.86 -1.55 -2.59
N THR A 561 41.46 -2.13 -3.64
CA THR A 561 42.40 -1.42 -4.52
C THR A 561 41.78 -0.17 -5.16
N ASN A 562 40.50 -0.24 -5.55
CA ASN A 562 39.83 0.88 -6.21
C ASN A 562 39.55 2.07 -5.25
N TYR A 563 39.24 1.79 -3.98
CA TYR A 563 38.83 2.83 -3.02
C TYR A 563 39.94 3.27 -2.05
N TYR A 564 40.96 2.44 -1.77
CA TYR A 564 41.93 2.70 -0.70
C TYR A 564 43.41 2.60 -1.10
N GLN A 565 43.78 1.85 -2.16
CA GLN A 565 45.19 1.65 -2.49
C GLN A 565 45.81 2.85 -3.24
N SER A 566 47.00 3.26 -2.79
CA SER A 566 47.82 4.27 -3.46
C SER A 566 48.51 3.67 -4.70
N SER A 567 48.40 4.34 -5.85
CA SER A 567 49.04 3.89 -7.08
C SER A 567 50.47 4.43 -7.11
N SER A 568 51.47 3.54 -7.09
CA SER A 568 52.92 3.82 -7.04
C SER A 568 53.52 4.42 -8.33
N GLU A 569 52.75 5.20 -9.08
CA GLU A 569 53.23 5.94 -10.26
C GLU A 569 53.02 7.44 -10.09
N GLY A 570 53.84 8.05 -9.21
CA GLY A 570 53.96 9.50 -9.15
C GLY A 570 54.42 10.01 -7.79
N GLN A 571 55.51 10.77 -7.76
CA GLN A 571 56.21 11.31 -6.59
C GLN A 571 55.45 12.46 -5.88
N LYS A 572 54.13 12.31 -5.70
CA LYS A 572 53.27 13.17 -4.89
C LYS A 572 52.34 12.27 -4.08
N VAL A 573 52.46 12.34 -2.75
CA VAL A 573 51.52 11.72 -1.81
C VAL A 573 50.10 12.13 -2.21
N ASP A 574 49.29 11.13 -2.56
CA ASP A 574 47.93 11.34 -3.04
C ASP A 574 47.04 11.61 -1.80
N GLU A 575 47.09 12.84 -1.26
CA GLU A 575 46.42 13.28 -0.01
C GLU A 575 44.94 12.83 0.07
N ARG A 576 44.28 12.68 -1.08
CA ARG A 576 42.90 12.22 -1.19
C ARG A 576 42.72 10.75 -0.78
N LYS A 577 43.67 9.88 -1.11
CA LYS A 577 43.59 8.44 -0.82
C LYS A 577 44.01 8.13 0.62
N GLN A 578 44.97 8.88 1.16
CA GLN A 578 45.29 8.86 2.59
C GLN A 578 44.05 9.18 3.44
N LYS A 579 43.26 10.18 3.04
CA LYS A 579 41.96 10.47 3.69
C LYS A 579 40.96 9.32 3.56
N SER A 580 40.89 8.61 2.44
CA SER A 580 40.02 7.43 2.29
C SER A 580 40.46 6.28 3.20
N GLN A 581 41.77 6.06 3.38
CA GLN A 581 42.32 5.09 4.33
C GLN A 581 42.01 5.46 5.79
N ILE A 582 42.10 6.74 6.17
CA ILE A 582 41.68 7.22 7.49
C ILE A 582 40.18 6.98 7.71
N ASN A 583 39.35 7.25 6.71
CA ASN A 583 37.90 6.99 6.79
C ASN A 583 37.57 5.49 6.93
N LEU A 584 38.38 4.61 6.35
CA LEU A 584 38.30 3.16 6.61
C LEU A 584 38.57 2.86 8.09
N LEU A 585 39.64 3.43 8.65
CA LEU A 585 40.00 3.25 10.06
C LEU A 585 38.94 3.82 11.02
N LEU A 586 38.27 4.92 10.65
CA LEU A 586 37.12 5.44 11.41
C LEU A 586 35.93 4.47 11.42
N ALA A 587 35.69 3.72 10.33
CA ALA A 587 34.65 2.68 10.32
C ALA A 587 35.03 1.51 11.25
N VAL A 588 36.32 1.16 11.34
CA VAL A 588 36.84 0.17 12.29
C VAL A 588 36.67 0.64 13.74
N GLU A 589 36.95 1.92 14.01
CA GLU A 589 36.74 2.55 15.32
C GLU A 589 35.27 2.47 15.75
N GLU A 590 34.35 2.83 14.87
CA GLU A 590 32.90 2.79 15.17
C GLU A 590 32.43 1.38 15.55
N LYS A 591 32.91 0.36 14.83
CA LYS A 591 32.60 -1.04 15.16
C LYS A 591 33.27 -1.49 16.46
N PHE A 592 34.49 -1.05 16.74
CA PHE A 592 35.20 -1.34 18.00
C PHE A 592 34.44 -0.80 19.23
N VAL A 593 33.87 0.39 19.10
CA VAL A 593 33.04 1.00 20.15
C VAL A 593 31.76 0.20 20.35
N ARG A 594 31.10 -0.19 19.25
CA ARG A 594 29.80 -0.90 19.25
C ARG A 594 29.87 -2.35 19.75
N GLU A 595 30.91 -3.12 19.40
CA GLU A 595 30.94 -4.58 19.60
C GLU A 595 32.14 -5.06 20.44
N GLU A 596 31.88 -5.58 21.65
CA GLU A 596 32.94 -6.05 22.55
C GLU A 596 33.75 -7.24 21.97
N GLY A 597 33.09 -8.13 21.21
CA GLY A 597 33.71 -9.28 20.57
C GLY A 597 34.66 -8.93 19.41
N PHE A 598 34.61 -7.69 18.91
CA PHE A 598 35.47 -7.20 17.84
C PHE A 598 36.81 -6.63 18.37
N ARG A 599 36.84 -6.20 19.64
CA ARG A 599 37.98 -5.49 20.25
C ARG A 599 39.29 -6.28 20.25
N ALA A 600 39.23 -7.57 20.56
CA ALA A 600 40.42 -8.43 20.62
C ALA A 600 41.05 -8.70 19.24
N ARG A 601 40.32 -8.46 18.15
CA ARG A 601 40.71 -8.81 16.78
C ARG A 601 41.16 -7.62 15.95
N THR A 602 40.81 -6.41 16.38
CA THR A 602 41.08 -5.16 15.67
C THR A 602 42.57 -4.95 15.33
N PRO A 603 43.54 -5.17 16.24
CA PRO A 603 44.96 -5.03 15.90
C PRO A 603 45.41 -5.98 14.79
N ASN A 604 44.95 -7.23 14.83
CA ASN A 604 45.29 -8.23 13.81
C ASN A 604 44.66 -7.91 12.45
N LEU A 605 43.47 -7.29 12.45
CA LEU A 605 42.80 -6.85 11.22
C LEU A 605 43.54 -5.66 10.59
N VAL A 606 43.90 -4.64 11.39
CA VAL A 606 44.65 -3.47 10.89
C VAL A 606 46.03 -3.88 10.36
N HIS A 607 46.75 -4.73 11.09
CA HIS A 607 48.02 -5.29 10.61
C HIS A 607 47.86 -6.10 9.32
N PHE A 608 46.76 -6.85 9.17
CA PHE A 608 46.49 -7.58 7.92
C PHE A 608 46.18 -6.64 6.75
N LEU A 609 45.42 -5.56 6.98
CA LEU A 609 45.14 -4.55 5.96
C LEU A 609 46.42 -3.83 5.51
N TYR A 610 47.35 -3.59 6.44
CA TYR A 610 48.69 -3.11 6.14
C TYR A 610 49.46 -4.09 5.25
N GLN A 611 49.51 -5.38 5.62
CA GLN A 611 50.17 -6.44 4.83
C GLN A 611 49.60 -6.65 3.42
N GLN A 612 48.39 -6.18 3.14
CA GLN A 612 47.74 -6.27 1.82
C GLN A 612 47.88 -4.97 1.01
N ASP A 613 48.71 -4.03 1.44
CA ASP A 613 48.90 -2.71 0.81
C ASP A 613 47.59 -1.90 0.68
N ILE A 614 46.64 -2.11 1.60
CA ILE A 614 45.37 -1.36 1.66
C ILE A 614 45.52 -0.09 2.52
N LEU A 615 46.36 -0.16 3.56
CA LEU A 615 46.65 0.93 4.48
C LEU A 615 48.15 1.25 4.43
N ASP A 616 48.49 2.54 4.39
CA ASP A 616 49.87 3.01 4.48
C ASP A 616 50.21 3.43 5.92
N ASP A 617 51.51 3.44 6.27
CA ASP A 617 52.03 3.79 7.60
C ASP A 617 51.53 5.15 8.09
N ASN A 618 51.66 6.15 7.22
CA ASN A 618 51.22 7.52 7.46
C ASN A 618 49.73 7.61 7.83
N ALA A 619 48.85 6.81 7.20
CA ALA A 619 47.42 6.84 7.49
C ALA A 619 47.09 6.23 8.85
N ILE A 620 47.80 5.17 9.24
CA ILE A 620 47.63 4.51 10.55
C ILE A 620 48.13 5.44 11.68
N ILE A 621 49.28 6.09 11.47
CA ILE A 621 49.86 7.03 12.44
C ILE A 621 48.96 8.26 12.61
N GLU A 622 48.51 8.87 11.50
CA GLU A 622 47.64 10.05 11.53
C GLU A 622 46.28 9.74 12.19
N TRP A 623 45.67 8.60 11.87
CA TRP A 623 44.45 8.16 12.53
C TRP A 623 44.67 7.93 14.04
N PHE A 624 45.75 7.27 14.44
CA PHE A 624 46.04 7.03 15.86
C PHE A 624 46.20 8.32 16.67
N ASP A 625 46.85 9.33 16.08
CA ASP A 625 47.02 10.65 16.68
C ASP A 625 45.71 11.44 16.72
N SER A 626 44.80 11.21 15.77
CA SER A 626 43.47 11.86 15.70
C SER A 626 42.47 11.42 16.77
N ILE A 627 42.71 10.28 17.45
CA ILE A 627 41.81 9.78 18.50
C ILE A 627 41.92 10.69 19.73
N ASP A 628 41.04 11.68 19.86
CA ASP A 628 41.01 12.59 21.01
C ASP A 628 40.20 12.00 22.17
N ILE A 629 40.89 11.72 23.28
CA ILE A 629 40.29 11.19 24.51
C ILE A 629 39.66 12.32 25.35
N SER A 630 40.07 13.58 25.13
CA SER A 630 39.69 14.73 25.96
C SER A 630 38.38 15.40 25.55
N ALA A 631 37.88 15.12 24.34
CA ALA A 631 36.66 15.69 23.79
C ALA A 631 35.37 14.93 24.16
N VAL A 632 35.48 13.78 24.84
CA VAL A 632 34.34 12.89 25.13
C VAL A 632 33.76 13.17 26.52
N THR A 633 32.47 13.53 26.58
CA THR A 633 31.75 13.85 27.82
C THR A 633 31.22 12.62 28.57
N ASP A 634 31.14 11.47 27.90
CA ASP A 634 30.71 10.18 28.47
C ASP A 634 31.91 9.35 28.96
N GLY A 635 31.93 9.04 30.26
CA GLY A 635 33.02 8.31 30.92
C GLY A 635 33.18 6.86 30.45
N MET A 636 32.15 6.26 29.85
CA MET A 636 32.21 4.89 29.34
C MET A 636 32.86 4.82 27.96
N GLU A 637 32.54 5.75 27.06
CA GLU A 637 33.12 5.84 25.72
C GLU A 637 34.60 6.26 25.76
N ALA A 638 34.97 7.18 26.66
CA ALA A 638 36.36 7.54 26.90
C ALA A 638 37.22 6.33 27.32
N GLY A 639 36.66 5.43 28.15
CA GLY A 639 37.31 4.19 28.57
C GLY A 639 37.54 3.21 27.41
N VAL A 640 36.60 3.13 26.46
CA VAL A 640 36.73 2.25 25.28
C VAL A 640 37.75 2.80 24.28
N LYS A 641 37.79 4.12 24.05
CA LYS A 641 38.82 4.74 23.19
C LYS A 641 40.22 4.62 23.79
N THR A 642 40.36 4.62 25.12
CA THR A 642 41.65 4.32 25.77
C THR A 642 42.09 2.87 25.57
N ASP A 643 41.17 1.90 25.65
CA ASP A 643 41.48 0.48 25.37
C ASP A 643 41.89 0.28 23.90
N LEU A 644 41.27 1.00 22.96
CA LEU A 644 41.67 1.00 21.54
C LEU A 644 43.12 1.50 21.38
N LYS A 645 43.46 2.65 22.00
CA LYS A 645 44.83 3.19 21.94
C LYS A 645 45.86 2.24 22.54
N GLU A 646 45.58 1.62 23.69
CA GLU A 646 46.50 0.68 24.32
C GLU A 646 46.75 -0.57 23.46
N ARG A 647 45.72 -1.06 22.77
CA ARG A 647 45.83 -2.24 21.88
C ARG A 647 46.57 -1.92 20.59
N MET A 648 46.36 -0.75 20.02
CA MET A 648 47.00 -0.32 18.78
C MET A 648 48.42 0.19 18.97
N ARG A 649 48.79 0.65 20.19
CA ARG A 649 50.11 1.20 20.51
C ARG A 649 51.27 0.30 20.08
N ARG A 650 51.18 -1.02 20.25
CA ARG A 650 52.24 -1.95 19.83
C ARG A 650 52.50 -1.96 18.32
N ILE A 651 51.46 -1.77 17.51
CA ILE A 651 51.58 -1.74 16.05
C ILE A 651 52.13 -0.38 15.63
N VAL A 652 51.62 0.71 16.21
CA VAL A 652 52.06 2.07 15.88
C VAL A 652 53.51 2.32 16.31
N ASP A 653 53.92 1.83 17.48
CA ASP A 653 55.31 1.93 17.94
C ASP A 653 56.25 1.14 17.01
N TRP A 654 55.83 -0.05 16.54
CA TRP A 654 56.58 -0.83 15.55
C TRP A 654 56.72 -0.10 14.20
N LEU A 655 55.63 0.49 13.70
CA LEU A 655 55.65 1.27 12.45
C LEU A 655 56.54 2.52 12.53
N LYS A 656 56.58 3.19 13.69
CA LYS A 656 57.45 4.35 13.92
C LYS A 656 58.92 3.96 14.04
N GLU A 657 59.22 2.79 14.59
CA GLU A 657 60.59 2.24 14.64
C GLU A 657 61.09 1.85 13.23
N ASP A 658 60.26 1.22 12.39
CA ASP A 658 60.60 0.87 10.99
C ASP A 658 60.85 2.14 10.14
N GLU A 659 60.02 3.19 10.26
CA GLU A 659 60.23 4.47 9.55
C GLU A 659 61.54 5.18 9.98
N GLU A 660 61.93 5.08 11.25
CA GLU A 660 63.18 5.66 11.76
C GLU A 660 64.41 4.88 11.26
N GLU A 661 64.36 3.55 11.17
CA GLU A 661 65.45 2.70 10.63
C GLU A 661 65.66 2.93 9.12
N GLU A 662 64.60 2.98 8.31
CA GLU A 662 64.69 3.24 6.86
C GLU A 662 65.30 4.62 6.55
N SER A 663 65.01 5.64 7.38
CA SER A 663 65.59 6.98 7.22
C SER A 663 67.10 7.04 7.56
N SER A 664 67.58 6.11 8.39
CA SER A 664 68.98 6.06 8.81
C SER A 664 69.88 5.28 7.83
N ASP A 665 69.32 4.26 7.17
CA ASP A 665 70.02 3.48 6.13
C ASP A 665 70.21 4.29 4.82
N GLU A 666 69.29 5.20 4.49
CA GLU A 666 69.46 6.13 3.35
C GLU A 666 70.58 7.17 3.59
N GLU A 667 70.88 7.52 4.85
CA GLU A 667 72.01 8.42 5.17
C GLU A 667 73.37 7.68 5.13
N GLU A 668 73.43 6.39 5.50
CA GLU A 668 74.67 5.61 5.48
C GLU A 668 75.10 5.15 4.07
N GLU A 669 74.18 4.84 3.14
CA GLU A 669 74.53 4.51 1.74
C GLU A 669 75.03 5.70 0.91
N SER A 670 74.86 6.94 1.39
CA SER A 670 75.38 8.15 0.74
C SER A 670 76.85 8.47 1.08
N SER A 671 77.48 7.67 1.95
CA SER A 671 78.80 7.99 2.54
C SER A 671 79.98 7.10 2.10
N ASP A 672 79.76 6.11 1.20
CA ASP A 672 80.80 5.15 0.76
C ASP A 672 81.06 5.13 -0.77
N GLU A 673 80.86 6.25 -1.48
CA GLU A 673 81.48 6.51 -2.80
C GLU A 673 82.35 7.80 -2.79
N GLU A 674 83.59 7.68 -2.31
CA GLU A 674 84.75 8.51 -2.76
C GLU A 674 85.92 7.62 -3.23
#